data_AF-A0AAN8IUD9-F1
#
_entry.id   AF-A0AAN8IUD9-F1
#
_cell.length_a   1.000
_cell.length_b   1.000
_cell.length_c   1.000
_cell.angle_alpha   90.00
_cell.angle_beta   90.00
_cell.angle_gamma   90.00
#
_symmetry.space_group_name_H-M   'P 1'
#
loop_
_entity.id
_entity.type
_entity.pdbx_description
1 polymer ?
#
loop_
_entity_poly.entity_id
_entity_poly.type
_entity_poly.pdbx_seq_one_letter_code
_entity_poly.pdbx_strand_id
1 'polypeptide(L)'
;MELFKDGGRGQASLFNVIKAYSIHDKEVGYCQGSAFIVGLLLMQMPEEEAFAVIVRLMENYRLRELYKPAMTDLGLCMFQLDCLVQEQMPDLYTHFNNMGFDTSMYASSWFLTLFTTSLPIEIANRIMDCFLVEGMEFIFCIAMSILQQARVDLLRLDMEGMLKYFQRDVRERYESDADLLFAVASQVQLNPRKMRKLEKEYLAKRTKEQEEAVELRRLRTENRLLRQRIDYLEAESAALADRLVKDQVNLAQEAENSINIAHELNKLRDINSDAHRKLEQAYDTIRELSCSRQGALLDAVVQVDDTSMIEHIHSLQEELIESHNRQADYENTIRECKLRISDLEAANKRLREHEPFEGVAGLQEELISVKMREAESNLAVKEMRQRLAELEQHWEKYVNARTSDSVSALLDSDLTTVSNGSPPPPPLISARARLAKLTASFIGAPSDGDESCITVRDLEDQLMGVRIKEADNLAELKEMRQKVMELETQNHVCTNQIRRQDDEMKRIREEIETVQKIRRDLETSLRQERQRCVQRESELNEQCIMERLKYSEAMQSVQDLRHTITQLELRKAEGWTQKQLRGSSVCDVDDDSVSRLSVGSNGDAFSMGSEDMIALLADVTMKVPVLDDLVEEGSNTETEESRSKEKHDVSEISDSDAINS
;
A
#
# COMPACT_ATOMS: atom_id res chain seq x y z
N MET A 1 18.28 -0.90 -51.33
CA MET A 1 19.10 -1.01 -50.09
C MET A 1 19.89 -2.32 -50.07
N GLU A 2 20.88 -2.48 -50.94
CA GLU A 2 21.76 -3.68 -50.90
C GLU A 2 22.91 -3.52 -49.91
N LEU A 3 23.29 -2.27 -49.60
CA LEU A 3 24.37 -1.89 -48.69
C LEU A 3 24.17 -2.35 -47.24
N PHE A 4 22.91 -2.41 -46.78
CA PHE A 4 22.53 -2.72 -45.39
C PHE A 4 21.85 -4.08 -45.21
N LYS A 5 21.88 -4.97 -46.23
CA LYS A 5 21.45 -6.37 -46.06
C LYS A 5 22.36 -7.08 -45.04
N ASP A 6 21.84 -8.14 -44.42
CA ASP A 6 22.52 -8.89 -43.35
C ASP A 6 23.95 -9.32 -43.74
N GLY A 7 24.91 -8.96 -42.89
CA GLY A 7 26.34 -9.21 -43.13
C GLY A 7 26.98 -8.28 -44.17
N GLY A 8 26.25 -7.27 -44.66
CA GLY A 8 26.76 -6.26 -45.58
C GLY A 8 27.72 -5.28 -44.91
N ARG A 9 28.69 -4.78 -45.69
CA ARG A 9 29.67 -3.77 -45.24
C ARG A 9 29.03 -2.54 -44.58
N GLY A 10 27.83 -2.15 -45.01
CA GLY A 10 27.11 -1.00 -44.45
C GLY A 10 26.64 -1.23 -43.01
N GLN A 11 26.28 -2.45 -42.62
CA GLN A 11 25.90 -2.75 -41.23
C GLN A 11 27.11 -2.60 -40.28
N ALA A 12 28.29 -3.05 -40.71
CA ALA A 12 29.52 -2.91 -39.94
C ALA A 12 29.91 -1.44 -39.78
N SER A 13 29.91 -0.66 -40.86
CA SER A 13 30.21 0.79 -40.79
C SER A 13 29.18 1.55 -39.96
N LEU A 14 27.89 1.23 -40.07
CA LEU A 14 26.84 1.82 -39.23
C LEU A 14 27.07 1.53 -37.75
N PHE A 15 27.38 0.27 -37.41
CA PHE A 15 27.69 -0.12 -36.04
C PHE A 15 28.89 0.64 -35.49
N ASN A 16 29.97 0.76 -36.27
CA ASN A 16 31.18 1.45 -35.85
C ASN A 16 30.93 2.94 -35.59
N VAL A 17 30.24 3.66 -36.49
CA VAL A 17 29.95 5.09 -36.31
C VAL A 17 29.06 5.33 -35.11
N ILE A 18 27.99 4.54 -34.95
CA ILE A 18 27.07 4.66 -33.81
C ILE A 18 27.78 4.33 -32.49
N LYS A 19 28.61 3.29 -32.47
CA LYS A 19 29.42 2.91 -31.31
C LYS A 19 30.45 3.99 -30.96
N ALA A 20 31.12 4.56 -31.96
CA ALA A 20 32.07 5.65 -31.75
C ALA A 20 31.35 6.88 -31.17
N TYR A 21 30.17 7.22 -31.69
CA TYR A 21 29.38 8.35 -31.20
C TYR A 21 28.91 8.13 -29.75
N SER A 22 28.42 6.94 -29.42
CA SER A 22 27.94 6.65 -28.05
C SER A 22 29.05 6.69 -26.99
N ILE A 23 30.30 6.47 -27.40
CA ILE A 23 31.48 6.64 -26.54
C ILE A 23 31.91 8.12 -26.48
N HIS A 24 31.80 8.84 -27.59
CA HIS A 24 32.14 10.27 -27.70
C HIS A 24 31.23 11.15 -26.83
N ASP A 25 29.91 10.96 -26.91
CA ASP A 25 28.93 11.67 -26.08
C ASP A 25 28.21 10.70 -25.16
N LYS A 26 28.75 10.51 -23.95
CA LYS A 26 28.21 9.57 -22.96
C LYS A 26 26.86 9.99 -22.36
N GLU A 27 26.52 11.28 -22.42
CA GLU A 27 25.24 11.78 -21.88
C GLU A 27 24.08 11.33 -22.76
N VAL A 28 24.25 11.41 -24.08
CA VAL A 28 23.26 10.93 -25.06
C VAL A 28 23.41 9.43 -25.30
N GLY A 29 24.64 8.95 -25.48
CA GLY A 29 24.92 7.57 -25.85
C GLY A 29 24.31 7.19 -27.20
N TYR A 30 23.76 5.97 -27.29
CA TYR A 30 22.96 5.56 -28.44
C TYR A 30 21.49 5.91 -28.20
N CYS A 31 20.94 6.77 -29.07
CA CYS A 31 19.52 7.04 -29.11
C CYS A 31 18.82 6.32 -30.26
N GLN A 32 17.66 5.73 -29.98
CA GLN A 32 16.79 5.14 -30.99
C GLN A 32 16.42 6.20 -32.04
N GLY A 33 16.59 5.85 -33.31
CA GLY A 33 16.37 6.76 -34.44
C GLY A 33 17.66 7.30 -35.06
N SER A 34 18.73 7.51 -34.28
CA SER A 34 20.00 8.07 -34.76
C SER A 34 20.68 7.21 -35.84
N ALA A 35 20.50 5.89 -35.77
CA ALA A 35 21.02 4.95 -36.77
C ALA A 35 20.47 5.18 -38.19
N PHE A 36 19.26 5.72 -38.34
CA PHE A 36 18.72 6.04 -39.67
C PHE A 36 19.38 7.27 -40.30
N ILE A 37 19.69 8.28 -39.48
CA ILE A 37 20.46 9.46 -39.93
C ILE A 37 21.86 9.03 -40.35
N VAL A 38 22.56 8.25 -39.52
CA VAL A 38 23.89 7.73 -39.86
C VAL A 38 23.82 6.81 -41.09
N GLY A 39 22.78 5.99 -41.20
CA GLY A 39 22.54 5.15 -42.38
C GLY A 39 22.41 5.97 -43.66
N LEU A 40 21.71 7.11 -43.61
CA LEU A 40 21.61 8.05 -44.74
C LEU A 40 22.98 8.64 -45.09
N LEU A 41 23.74 9.12 -44.09
CA LEU A 41 25.08 9.66 -44.30
C LEU A 41 26.03 8.64 -44.94
N LEU A 42 26.03 7.40 -44.46
CA LEU A 42 26.87 6.32 -45.00
C LEU A 42 26.53 5.92 -46.44
N MET A 43 25.36 6.29 -46.96
CA MET A 43 25.07 6.13 -48.39
C MET A 43 25.75 7.20 -49.25
N GLN A 44 26.12 8.35 -48.66
CA GLN A 44 26.67 9.50 -49.36
C GLN A 44 28.17 9.72 -49.11
N MET A 45 28.71 9.24 -47.99
CA MET A 45 30.09 9.48 -47.59
C MET A 45 30.72 8.28 -46.86
N PRO A 46 32.06 8.19 -46.81
CA PRO A 46 32.78 7.19 -46.02
C PRO A 46 32.50 7.25 -44.52
N GLU A 47 32.85 6.18 -43.81
CA GLU A 47 32.59 5.98 -42.38
C GLU A 47 33.13 7.10 -41.47
N GLU A 48 34.38 7.53 -41.70
CA GLU A 48 35.03 8.57 -40.90
C GLU A 48 34.37 9.95 -41.11
N GLU A 49 33.97 10.25 -42.34
CA GLU A 49 33.26 11.49 -42.68
C GLU A 49 31.85 11.48 -42.10
N ALA A 50 31.15 10.35 -42.16
CA ALA A 50 29.83 10.18 -41.55
C ALA A 50 29.89 10.40 -40.03
N PHE A 51 30.95 9.90 -39.36
CA PHE A 51 31.21 10.18 -37.96
C PHE A 51 31.45 11.68 -37.70
N ALA A 52 32.28 12.34 -38.51
CA ALA A 52 32.53 13.78 -38.37
C ALA A 52 31.25 14.61 -38.55
N VAL A 53 30.41 14.26 -39.52
CA VAL A 53 29.15 14.94 -39.79
C VAL A 53 28.14 14.71 -38.67
N ILE A 54 27.94 13.48 -38.19
CA ILE A 54 26.99 13.24 -37.09
C ILE A 54 27.38 13.99 -35.82
N VAL A 55 28.67 14.09 -35.50
CA VAL A 55 29.15 14.92 -34.37
C VAL A 55 28.73 16.38 -34.57
N ARG A 56 28.90 16.94 -35.76
CA ARG A 56 28.49 18.33 -36.04
C ARG A 56 26.99 18.53 -36.04
N LEU A 57 26.21 17.56 -36.52
CA LEU A 57 24.75 17.60 -36.42
C LEU A 57 24.29 17.65 -34.96
N MET A 58 24.94 16.88 -34.10
CA MET A 58 24.63 16.83 -32.68
C MET A 58 25.00 18.13 -31.97
N GLU A 59 26.20 18.67 -32.23
CA GLU A 59 26.68 19.90 -31.58
C GLU A 59 25.97 21.18 -32.07
N ASN A 60 25.80 21.33 -33.39
CA ASN A 60 25.45 22.63 -33.98
C ASN A 60 24.01 22.71 -34.49
N TYR A 61 23.34 21.58 -34.70
CA TYR A 61 21.98 21.55 -35.30
C TYR A 61 20.89 21.18 -34.29
N ARG A 62 21.19 21.28 -32.99
CA ARG A 62 20.26 21.01 -31.87
C ARG A 62 19.74 19.57 -31.81
N LEU A 63 20.30 18.66 -32.61
CA LEU A 63 19.88 17.26 -32.66
C LEU A 63 20.24 16.50 -31.37
N ARG A 64 21.37 16.86 -30.74
CA ARG A 64 21.79 16.31 -29.44
C ARG A 64 20.74 16.51 -28.35
N GLU A 65 20.18 17.71 -28.28
CA GLU A 65 19.21 18.08 -27.25
C GLU A 65 17.91 17.27 -27.37
N LEU A 66 17.50 16.92 -28.60
CA LEU A 66 16.37 16.04 -28.85
C LEU A 66 16.59 14.60 -28.35
N TYR A 67 17.85 14.16 -28.25
CA TYR A 67 18.22 12.79 -27.87
C TYR A 67 18.67 12.64 -26.41
N LYS A 68 18.73 13.74 -25.64
CA LYS A 68 19.04 13.64 -24.21
C LYS A 68 18.00 12.76 -23.50
N PRO A 69 18.38 11.99 -22.46
CA PRO A 69 17.49 11.04 -21.79
C PRO A 69 16.16 11.63 -21.29
N ALA A 70 16.16 12.90 -20.89
CA ALA A 70 14.95 13.59 -20.44
C ALA A 70 13.94 13.89 -21.57
N MET A 71 14.38 13.85 -22.83
CA MET A 71 13.58 14.15 -24.03
C MET A 71 12.86 15.52 -23.95
N THR A 72 13.41 16.46 -23.18
CA THR A 72 12.79 17.76 -22.90
C THR A 72 12.59 18.56 -24.18
N ASP A 73 13.62 18.63 -25.03
CA ASP A 73 13.56 19.36 -26.31
C ASP A 73 12.68 18.67 -27.34
N LEU A 74 12.58 17.33 -27.31
CA LEU A 74 11.61 16.62 -28.14
C LEU A 74 10.18 17.00 -27.73
N GLY A 75 9.89 17.00 -26.42
CA GLY A 75 8.61 17.46 -25.89
C GLY A 75 8.32 18.92 -26.22
N LEU A 76 9.35 19.79 -26.23
CA LEU A 76 9.24 21.16 -26.70
C LEU A 76 8.86 21.23 -28.18
N CYS A 77 9.47 20.40 -29.03
CA CYS A 77 9.10 20.33 -30.44
C CYS A 77 7.65 19.89 -30.64
N MET A 78 7.18 18.91 -29.87
CA MET A 78 5.76 18.50 -29.90
C MET A 78 4.85 19.66 -29.50
N PHE A 79 5.17 20.36 -28.40
CA PHE A 79 4.39 21.50 -27.94
C PHE A 79 4.35 22.66 -28.96
N GLN A 80 5.50 22.97 -29.57
CA GLN A 80 5.59 24.00 -30.59
C GLN A 80 4.76 23.62 -31.83
N LEU A 81 4.87 22.38 -32.30
CA LEU A 81 4.10 21.90 -33.44
C LEU A 81 2.60 21.91 -33.13
N ASP A 82 2.19 21.46 -31.96
CA ASP A 82 0.81 21.48 -31.49
C ASP A 82 0.21 22.90 -31.51
N CYS A 83 0.95 23.89 -30.99
CA CYS A 83 0.56 25.30 -31.03
C CYS A 83 0.48 25.87 -32.46
N LEU A 84 1.36 25.42 -33.36
CA LEU A 84 1.32 25.84 -34.77
C LEU A 84 0.10 25.23 -35.48
N VAL A 85 -0.25 23.98 -35.20
CA VAL A 85 -1.46 23.33 -35.71
C VAL A 85 -2.70 24.04 -35.18
N GLN A 86 -2.75 24.37 -33.89
CA GLN A 86 -3.85 25.13 -33.29
C GLN A 86 -4.10 26.47 -33.98
N GLU A 87 -3.03 27.20 -34.33
CA GLU A 87 -3.14 28.50 -34.97
C GLU A 87 -3.49 28.42 -36.47
N GLN A 88 -2.82 27.55 -37.21
CA GLN A 88 -2.92 27.51 -38.68
C GLN A 88 -4.05 26.59 -39.17
N MET A 89 -4.43 25.59 -38.37
CA MET A 89 -5.43 24.55 -38.70
C MET A 89 -6.29 24.23 -37.46
N PRO A 90 -7.09 25.20 -36.96
CA PRO A 90 -7.82 25.05 -35.68
C PRO A 90 -8.89 23.94 -35.71
N ASP A 91 -9.45 23.66 -36.88
CA ASP A 91 -10.37 22.54 -37.11
C ASP A 91 -9.67 21.19 -36.95
N LEU A 92 -8.49 21.03 -37.53
CA LEU A 92 -7.68 19.82 -37.39
C LEU A 92 -7.22 19.63 -35.93
N TYR A 93 -6.79 20.70 -35.28
CA TYR A 93 -6.45 20.69 -33.86
C TYR A 93 -7.61 20.23 -32.97
N THR A 94 -8.81 20.79 -33.22
CA THR A 94 -10.01 20.40 -32.47
C THR A 94 -10.37 18.93 -32.71
N HIS A 95 -10.23 18.45 -33.95
CA HIS A 95 -10.43 17.04 -34.29
C HIS A 95 -9.44 16.12 -33.55
N PHE A 96 -8.15 16.46 -33.57
CA PHE A 96 -7.12 15.71 -32.84
C PHE A 96 -7.43 15.63 -31.33
N ASN A 97 -7.78 16.76 -30.71
CA ASN A 97 -8.16 16.79 -29.29
C ASN A 97 -9.40 15.95 -28.99
N ASN A 98 -10.44 16.03 -29.83
CA ASN A 98 -11.66 15.25 -29.66
C ASN A 98 -11.41 13.73 -29.77
N MET A 99 -10.45 13.33 -30.60
CA MET A 99 -10.04 11.94 -30.79
C MET A 99 -8.96 11.48 -29.79
N GLY A 100 -8.47 12.37 -28.91
CA GLY A 100 -7.35 12.08 -28.00
C GLY A 100 -6.05 11.73 -28.76
N PHE A 101 -5.83 12.35 -29.91
CA PHE A 101 -4.69 12.07 -30.79
C PHE A 101 -3.56 13.08 -30.57
N ASP A 102 -2.60 12.72 -29.71
CA ASP A 102 -1.51 13.62 -29.33
C ASP A 102 -0.46 13.77 -30.43
N THR A 103 0.10 14.99 -30.56
CA THR A 103 1.17 15.31 -31.51
C THR A 103 2.36 14.35 -31.43
N SER A 104 2.70 13.85 -30.24
CA SER A 104 3.79 12.88 -30.04
C SER A 104 3.54 11.52 -30.68
N MET A 105 2.29 11.13 -30.95
CA MET A 105 1.95 9.82 -31.52
C MET A 105 2.41 9.67 -32.98
N TYR A 106 2.48 10.77 -33.72
CA TYR A 106 2.87 10.75 -35.14
C TYR A 106 4.17 11.52 -35.43
N ALA A 107 4.46 12.60 -34.69
CA ALA A 107 5.56 13.50 -35.04
C ALA A 107 6.90 13.13 -34.38
N SER A 108 6.93 12.31 -33.33
CA SER A 108 8.18 11.99 -32.61
C SER A 108 9.26 11.44 -33.53
N SER A 109 8.90 10.52 -34.44
CA SER A 109 9.83 9.95 -35.42
C SER A 109 10.31 10.99 -36.44
N TRP A 110 9.48 11.95 -36.82
CA TRP A 110 9.82 12.98 -37.80
C TRP A 110 11.01 13.84 -37.34
N PHE A 111 10.98 14.28 -36.08
CA PHE A 111 12.07 15.07 -35.50
C PHE A 111 13.28 14.20 -35.16
N LEU A 112 13.07 13.01 -34.56
CA LEU A 112 14.16 12.13 -34.15
C LEU A 112 14.89 11.47 -35.32
N THR A 113 14.31 11.39 -36.51
CA THR A 113 14.96 10.75 -37.66
C THR A 113 15.09 11.67 -38.86
N LEU A 114 14.72 12.96 -38.73
CA LEU A 114 14.68 13.92 -39.83
C LEU A 114 13.93 13.35 -41.05
N PHE A 115 12.79 12.70 -40.77
CA PHE A 115 11.93 11.98 -41.73
C PHE A 115 12.55 10.76 -42.44
N THR A 116 13.78 10.36 -42.14
CA THR A 116 14.45 9.20 -42.80
C THR A 116 13.70 7.87 -42.66
N THR A 117 12.86 7.72 -41.64
CA THR A 117 12.02 6.53 -41.43
C THR A 117 10.63 6.64 -42.04
N SER A 118 10.17 7.86 -42.33
CA SER A 118 8.77 8.15 -42.68
C SER A 118 8.59 8.44 -44.17
N LEU A 119 9.63 8.97 -44.82
CA LEU A 119 9.60 9.37 -46.23
C LEU A 119 10.59 8.55 -47.07
N PRO A 120 10.37 8.47 -48.39
CA PRO A 120 11.31 7.85 -49.33
C PRO A 120 12.71 8.47 -49.24
N ILE A 121 13.74 7.67 -49.53
CA ILE A 121 15.12 8.07 -49.31
C ILE A 121 15.54 9.31 -50.10
N GLU A 122 15.06 9.48 -51.33
CA GLU A 122 15.34 10.66 -52.16
C GLU A 122 14.80 11.94 -51.52
N ILE A 123 13.63 11.86 -50.89
CA ILE A 123 13.01 12.98 -50.17
C ILE A 123 13.76 13.24 -48.87
N ALA A 124 14.14 12.18 -48.14
CA ALA A 124 14.92 12.30 -46.93
C ALA A 124 16.30 12.94 -47.17
N ASN A 125 16.97 12.60 -48.29
CA ASN A 125 18.20 13.27 -48.74
C ASN A 125 17.98 14.77 -48.93
N ARG A 126 16.94 15.15 -49.67
CA ARG A 126 16.64 16.56 -49.92
C ARG A 126 16.22 17.32 -48.65
N ILE A 127 15.54 16.66 -47.72
CA ILE A 127 15.27 17.21 -46.38
C ILE A 127 16.57 17.42 -45.61
N MET A 128 17.52 16.48 -45.68
CA MET A 128 18.84 16.62 -45.07
C MET A 128 19.60 17.82 -45.64
N ASP A 129 19.57 18.01 -46.96
CA ASP A 129 20.22 19.16 -47.61
C ASP A 129 19.67 20.49 -47.09
N CYS A 130 18.35 20.63 -47.04
CA CYS A 130 17.69 21.82 -46.50
C CYS A 130 17.93 21.98 -44.99
N PHE A 131 17.93 20.89 -44.23
CA PHE A 131 18.23 20.91 -42.79
C PHE A 131 19.66 21.38 -42.50
N LEU A 132 20.63 21.01 -43.34
CA LEU A 132 22.02 21.49 -43.21
C LEU A 132 22.16 23.00 -43.49
N VAL A 133 21.24 23.61 -44.24
CA VAL A 133 21.26 25.04 -44.56
C VAL A 133 20.44 25.85 -43.55
N GLU A 134 19.23 25.40 -43.24
CA GLU A 134 18.23 26.16 -42.46
C GLU A 134 18.08 25.68 -41.01
N GLY A 135 18.56 24.48 -40.69
CA GLY A 135 18.47 23.89 -39.35
C GLY A 135 17.08 23.36 -39.01
N MET A 136 16.81 23.25 -37.70
CA MET A 136 15.61 22.60 -37.15
C MET A 136 14.30 23.28 -37.56
N GLU A 137 14.31 24.56 -37.89
CA GLU A 137 13.12 25.29 -38.34
C GLU A 137 12.53 24.66 -39.62
N PHE A 138 13.39 24.16 -40.51
CA PHE A 138 12.93 23.51 -41.74
C PHE A 138 12.16 22.20 -41.47
N ILE A 139 12.50 21.48 -40.40
CA ILE A 139 11.79 20.25 -40.00
C ILE A 139 10.35 20.58 -39.59
N PHE A 140 10.13 21.72 -38.91
CA PHE A 140 8.79 22.21 -38.64
C PHE A 140 8.05 22.61 -39.92
N CYS A 141 8.71 23.25 -40.89
CA CYS A 141 8.11 23.59 -42.18
C CYS A 141 7.62 22.34 -42.92
N ILE A 142 8.42 21.27 -42.95
CA ILE A 142 8.03 19.98 -43.55
C ILE A 142 6.85 19.36 -42.78
N ALA A 143 6.90 19.31 -41.45
CA ALA A 143 5.81 18.79 -40.63
C ALA A 143 4.48 19.52 -40.88
N MET A 144 4.53 20.86 -40.93
CA MET A 144 3.36 21.69 -41.24
C MET A 144 2.87 21.49 -42.67
N SER A 145 3.77 21.35 -43.64
CA SER A 145 3.43 21.08 -45.04
C SER A 145 2.67 19.75 -45.18
N ILE A 146 3.13 18.69 -44.51
CA ILE A 146 2.47 17.38 -44.50
C ILE A 146 1.06 17.51 -43.90
N LEU A 147 0.92 18.18 -42.76
CA LEU A 147 -0.36 18.35 -42.08
C LEU A 147 -1.34 19.20 -42.89
N GLN A 148 -0.88 20.29 -43.52
CA GLN A 148 -1.72 21.14 -44.37
C GLN A 148 -2.28 20.37 -45.58
N GLN A 149 -1.45 19.54 -46.21
CA GLN A 149 -1.86 18.72 -47.35
C GLN A 149 -2.73 17.53 -46.95
N ALA A 150 -2.55 17.00 -45.75
CA ALA A 150 -3.34 15.89 -45.22
C ALA A 150 -4.65 16.34 -44.52
N ARG A 151 -4.82 17.64 -44.25
CA ARG A 151 -5.92 18.19 -43.44
C ARG A 151 -7.30 17.64 -43.80
N VAL A 152 -7.67 17.66 -45.08
CA VAL A 152 -9.00 17.23 -45.54
C VAL A 152 -9.24 15.73 -45.33
N ASP A 153 -8.19 14.92 -45.46
CA ASP A 153 -8.28 13.47 -45.27
C ASP A 153 -8.32 13.13 -43.78
N LEU A 154 -7.45 13.75 -42.97
CA LEU A 154 -7.36 13.53 -41.53
C LEU A 154 -8.66 13.89 -40.79
N LEU A 155 -9.36 14.95 -41.20
CA LEU A 155 -10.64 15.35 -40.62
C LEU A 155 -11.76 14.29 -40.76
N ARG A 156 -11.58 13.31 -41.65
CA ARG A 156 -12.56 12.22 -41.87
C ARG A 156 -12.19 10.92 -41.15
N LEU A 157 -11.01 10.86 -40.55
CA LEU A 157 -10.45 9.66 -39.94
C LEU A 157 -10.61 9.70 -38.42
N ASP A 158 -10.74 8.52 -37.82
CA ASP A 158 -10.63 8.32 -36.38
C ASP A 158 -9.15 8.18 -35.97
N MET A 159 -8.90 7.97 -34.66
CA MET A 159 -7.54 7.87 -34.12
C MET A 159 -6.69 6.79 -34.82
N GLU A 160 -7.24 5.58 -35.02
CA GLU A 160 -6.52 4.50 -35.69
C GLU A 160 -6.29 4.80 -37.18
N GLY A 161 -7.30 5.34 -37.87
CA GLY A 161 -7.20 5.77 -39.26
C GLY A 161 -6.12 6.83 -39.47
N MET A 162 -6.04 7.83 -38.58
CA MET A 162 -5.00 8.87 -38.62
C MET A 162 -3.61 8.27 -38.42
N LEU A 163 -3.43 7.36 -37.46
CA LEU A 163 -2.15 6.71 -37.22
C LEU A 163 -1.69 5.92 -38.46
N LYS A 164 -2.59 5.15 -39.07
CA LYS A 164 -2.32 4.40 -40.29
C LYS A 164 -2.00 5.30 -41.48
N TYR A 165 -2.71 6.43 -41.59
CA TYR A 165 -2.47 7.41 -42.63
C TYR A 165 -1.03 7.96 -42.56
N PHE A 166 -0.56 8.36 -41.36
CA PHE A 166 0.81 8.85 -41.19
C PHE A 166 1.88 7.78 -41.41
N GLN A 167 1.59 6.51 -41.13
CA GLN A 167 2.55 5.41 -41.29
C GLN A 167 2.70 4.93 -42.74
N ARG A 168 1.63 5.00 -43.55
CA ARG A 168 1.61 4.42 -44.90
C ARG A 168 1.26 5.43 -45.98
N ASP A 169 0.10 6.05 -45.86
CA ASP A 169 -0.49 6.83 -46.96
C ASP A 169 0.31 8.12 -47.24
N VAL A 170 0.92 8.72 -46.21
CA VAL A 170 1.86 9.84 -46.36
C VAL A 170 3.06 9.47 -47.23
N ARG A 171 3.65 8.29 -47.01
CA ARG A 171 4.80 7.83 -47.78
C ARG A 171 4.43 7.62 -49.25
N GLU A 172 3.35 6.91 -49.52
CA GLU A 172 2.88 6.61 -50.88
C GLU A 172 2.54 7.89 -51.67
N ARG A 173 1.96 8.90 -51.01
CA ARG A 173 1.64 10.19 -51.63
C ARG A 173 2.89 10.89 -52.17
N TYR A 174 3.93 10.99 -51.35
CA TYR A 174 5.13 11.75 -51.72
C TYR A 174 6.10 10.97 -52.63
N GLU A 175 5.96 9.65 -52.75
CA GLU A 175 6.62 8.90 -53.82
C GLU A 175 6.20 9.38 -55.22
N SER A 176 5.00 9.95 -55.37
CA SER A 176 4.46 10.42 -56.66
C SER A 176 4.69 11.91 -56.92
N ASP A 177 4.68 12.76 -55.88
CA ASP A 177 4.78 14.22 -56.01
C ASP A 177 5.60 14.84 -54.87
N ALA A 178 6.92 14.65 -54.92
CA ALA A 178 7.83 15.19 -53.92
C ALA A 178 8.01 16.71 -54.01
N ASP A 179 7.90 17.31 -55.21
CA ASP A 179 8.15 18.74 -55.41
C ASP A 179 7.08 19.61 -54.75
N LEU A 180 5.82 19.15 -54.73
CA LEU A 180 4.75 19.84 -54.03
C LEU A 180 5.04 19.96 -52.52
N LEU A 181 5.63 18.94 -51.89
CA LEU A 181 5.99 18.97 -50.47
C LEU A 181 6.90 20.15 -50.14
N PHE A 182 7.98 20.32 -50.92
CA PHE A 182 8.95 21.39 -50.74
C PHE A 182 8.37 22.75 -51.12
N ALA A 183 7.59 22.84 -52.20
CA ALA A 183 6.95 24.08 -52.63
C ALA A 183 6.01 24.63 -51.56
N VAL A 184 5.23 23.77 -50.89
CA VAL A 184 4.37 24.15 -49.77
C VAL A 184 5.19 24.44 -48.51
N ALA A 185 6.21 23.63 -48.21
CA ALA A 185 7.08 23.84 -47.04
C ALA A 185 7.78 25.21 -47.08
N SER A 186 8.27 25.65 -48.23
CA SER A 186 8.87 26.99 -48.40
C SER A 186 7.88 28.14 -48.22
N GLN A 187 6.58 27.89 -48.27
CA GLN A 187 5.54 28.90 -48.02
C GLN A 187 5.13 28.96 -46.53
N VAL A 188 5.53 27.97 -45.72
CA VAL A 188 5.23 27.97 -44.28
C VAL A 188 6.05 29.06 -43.59
N GLN A 189 5.35 30.07 -43.05
CA GLN A 189 6.00 31.15 -42.31
C GLN A 189 6.03 30.84 -40.81
N LEU A 190 7.21 30.51 -40.30
CA LEU A 190 7.45 30.36 -38.86
C LEU A 190 7.91 31.71 -38.29
N ASN A 191 7.20 32.23 -37.29
CA ASN A 191 7.60 33.45 -36.61
C ASN A 191 8.65 33.14 -35.52
N PRO A 192 9.92 33.52 -35.68
CA PRO A 192 10.99 33.14 -34.75
C PRO A 192 10.79 33.74 -33.35
N ARG A 193 10.15 34.90 -33.24
CA ARG A 193 9.80 35.50 -31.94
C ARG A 193 8.76 34.66 -31.21
N LYS A 194 7.80 34.11 -31.95
CA LYS A 194 6.77 33.23 -31.39
C LYS A 194 7.37 31.90 -30.96
N MET A 195 8.23 31.29 -31.78
CA MET A 195 8.91 30.03 -31.43
C MET A 195 9.68 30.13 -30.11
N ARG A 196 10.45 31.22 -29.92
CA ARG A 196 11.14 31.51 -28.64
C ARG A 196 10.19 31.78 -27.49
N LYS A 197 9.02 32.37 -27.75
CA LYS A 197 8.00 32.59 -26.72
C LYS A 197 7.41 31.26 -26.26
N LEU A 198 7.04 30.38 -27.20
CA LEU A 198 6.53 29.04 -26.92
C LEU A 198 7.56 28.19 -26.16
N GLU A 199 8.85 28.32 -26.51
CA GLU A 199 9.93 27.69 -25.77
C GLU A 199 9.98 28.13 -24.31
N LYS A 200 9.92 29.44 -24.04
CA LYS A 200 9.87 29.95 -22.67
C LYS A 200 8.62 29.49 -21.92
N GLU A 201 7.46 29.50 -22.59
CA GLU A 201 6.19 29.04 -22.00
C GLU A 201 6.25 27.56 -21.64
N TYR A 202 6.80 26.71 -22.52
CA TYR A 202 6.98 25.28 -22.28
C TYR A 202 7.95 24.99 -21.14
N LEU A 203 9.12 25.65 -21.14
CA LEU A 203 10.11 25.48 -20.09
C LEU A 203 9.56 25.93 -18.73
N ALA A 204 8.85 27.07 -18.67
CA ALA A 204 8.20 27.51 -17.44
C ALA A 204 7.13 26.52 -16.95
N LYS A 205 6.32 25.97 -17.87
CA LYS A 205 5.34 24.92 -17.55
C LYS A 205 6.04 23.67 -16.99
N ARG A 206 7.13 23.22 -17.60
CA ARG A 206 7.91 22.06 -17.17
C ARG A 206 8.60 22.26 -15.83
N THR A 207 9.19 23.42 -15.59
CA THR A 207 9.80 23.76 -14.30
C THR A 207 8.75 23.75 -13.20
N LYS A 208 7.58 24.36 -13.44
CA LYS A 208 6.46 24.36 -12.50
C LYS A 208 5.96 22.94 -12.21
N GLU A 209 5.74 22.11 -13.24
CA GLU A 209 5.33 20.70 -13.06
C GLU A 209 6.38 19.90 -12.25
N GLN A 210 7.66 20.17 -12.45
CA GLN A 210 8.73 19.52 -11.70
C GLN A 210 8.77 19.99 -10.24
N GLU A 211 8.60 21.28 -9.98
CA GLU A 211 8.48 21.85 -8.64
C GLU A 211 7.28 21.26 -7.88
N GLU A 212 6.11 21.21 -8.52
CA GLU A 212 4.90 20.58 -8.00
C GLU A 212 5.13 19.09 -7.72
N ALA A 213 5.84 18.36 -8.59
CA ALA A 213 6.17 16.97 -8.38
C ALA A 213 7.13 16.76 -7.19
N VAL A 214 8.11 17.64 -6.99
CA VAL A 214 9.04 17.61 -5.85
C VAL A 214 8.29 17.93 -4.55
N GLU A 215 7.44 18.95 -4.56
CA GLU A 215 6.61 19.32 -3.41
C GLU A 215 5.65 18.19 -3.05
N LEU A 216 4.99 17.57 -4.04
CA LEU A 216 4.13 16.42 -3.82
C LEU A 216 4.89 15.24 -3.19
N ARG A 217 6.14 14.98 -3.61
CA ARG A 217 6.97 13.94 -2.98
C ARG A 217 7.31 14.28 -1.54
N ARG A 218 7.68 15.54 -1.26
CA ARG A 218 7.95 16.03 0.11
C ARG A 218 6.72 15.87 1.00
N LEU A 219 5.56 16.31 0.54
CA LEU A 219 4.30 16.19 1.27
C LEU A 219 3.92 14.72 1.50
N ARG A 220 4.18 13.82 0.54
CA ARG A 220 3.98 12.37 0.73
C ARG A 220 4.90 11.80 1.81
N THR A 221 6.17 12.20 1.85
CA THR A 221 7.10 11.76 2.90
C THR A 221 6.71 12.30 4.28
N GLU A 222 6.32 13.57 4.36
CA GLU A 222 5.89 14.20 5.61
C GLU A 222 4.60 13.57 6.14
N ASN A 223 3.60 13.34 5.26
CA ASN A 223 2.37 12.62 5.62
C ASN A 223 2.66 11.21 6.13
N ARG A 224 3.64 10.51 5.55
CA ARG A 224 4.06 9.19 6.03
C ARG A 224 4.63 9.26 7.45
N LEU A 225 5.50 10.23 7.74
CA LEU A 225 6.07 10.42 9.07
C LEU A 225 5.02 10.83 10.11
N LEU A 226 4.09 11.71 9.73
CA LEU A 226 2.99 12.11 10.60
C LEU A 226 2.09 10.92 10.95
N ARG A 227 1.77 10.05 9.98
CA ARG A 227 1.04 8.81 10.24
C ARG A 227 1.78 7.91 11.22
N GLN A 228 3.08 7.68 11.01
CA GLN A 228 3.89 6.90 11.96
C GLN A 228 3.90 7.51 13.36
N ARG A 229 3.90 8.85 13.47
CA ARG A 229 3.83 9.54 14.77
C ARG A 229 2.47 9.36 15.43
N ILE A 230 1.39 9.42 14.66
CA ILE A 230 0.04 9.14 15.14
C ILE A 230 -0.03 7.70 15.64
N ASP A 231 0.40 6.72 14.84
CA ASP A 231 0.42 5.30 15.22
C ASP A 231 1.20 5.07 16.53
N TYR A 232 2.36 5.74 16.68
CA TYR A 232 3.17 5.67 17.89
C TYR A 232 2.44 6.24 19.11
N LEU A 233 1.83 7.43 18.98
CA LEU A 233 1.10 8.07 20.07
C LEU A 233 -0.16 7.30 20.44
N GLU A 234 -0.83 6.72 19.46
CA GLU A 234 -1.99 5.84 19.67
C GLU A 234 -1.58 4.60 20.46
N ALA A 235 -0.47 3.93 20.10
CA ALA A 235 0.07 2.81 20.85
C ALA A 235 0.48 3.19 22.29
N GLU A 236 1.12 4.34 22.47
CA GLU A 236 1.49 4.85 23.80
C GLU A 236 0.24 5.15 24.65
N SER A 237 -0.78 5.77 24.05
CA SER A 237 -2.04 6.08 24.72
C SER A 237 -2.80 4.81 25.14
N ALA A 238 -2.81 3.78 24.29
CA ALA A 238 -3.39 2.48 24.60
C ALA A 238 -2.65 1.80 25.77
N ALA A 239 -1.32 1.80 25.76
CA ALA A 239 -0.51 1.24 26.84
C ALA A 239 -0.68 1.96 28.18
N LEU A 240 -0.95 3.27 28.17
CA LEU A 240 -1.30 4.03 29.37
C LEU A 240 -2.70 3.67 29.88
N ALA A 241 -3.67 3.53 28.98
CA ALA A 241 -5.03 3.13 29.34
C ALA A 241 -5.06 1.71 29.95
N ASP A 242 -4.32 0.76 29.37
CA ASP A 242 -4.21 -0.61 29.90
C ASP A 242 -3.61 -0.65 31.30
N ARG A 243 -2.56 0.16 31.55
CA ARG A 243 -1.97 0.29 32.89
C ARG A 243 -2.99 0.81 33.90
N LEU A 244 -3.73 1.86 33.55
CA LEU A 244 -4.79 2.42 34.40
C LEU A 244 -5.90 1.40 34.70
N VAL A 245 -6.36 0.65 33.69
CA VAL A 245 -7.37 -0.39 33.88
C VAL A 245 -6.86 -1.50 34.78
N LYS A 246 -5.61 -1.95 34.57
CA LYS A 246 -4.97 -2.97 35.40
C LYS A 246 -4.88 -2.53 36.86
N ASP A 247 -4.46 -1.29 37.10
CA ASP A 247 -4.38 -0.74 38.45
C ASP A 247 -5.77 -0.64 39.11
N GLN A 248 -6.80 -0.23 38.37
CA GLN A 248 -8.19 -0.20 38.86
C GLN A 248 -8.72 -1.59 39.22
N VAL A 249 -8.44 -2.60 38.38
CA VAL A 249 -8.85 -4.00 38.64
C VAL A 249 -8.13 -4.55 39.86
N ASN A 250 -6.82 -4.29 40.00
CA ASN A 250 -6.06 -4.71 41.17
C ASN A 250 -6.64 -4.09 42.45
N LEU A 251 -6.93 -2.77 42.45
CA LEU A 251 -7.55 -2.10 43.58
C LEU A 251 -8.94 -2.69 43.93
N ALA A 252 -9.75 -3.03 42.92
CA ALA A 252 -11.03 -3.68 43.13
C ALA A 252 -10.88 -5.09 43.74
N GLN A 253 -9.92 -5.87 43.25
CA GLN A 253 -9.63 -7.21 43.76
C GLN A 253 -9.11 -7.17 45.21
N GLU A 254 -8.22 -6.23 45.52
CA GLU A 254 -7.75 -5.99 46.89
C GLU A 254 -8.89 -5.63 47.84
N ALA A 255 -9.83 -4.80 47.38
CA ALA A 255 -11.03 -4.45 48.16
C ALA A 255 -11.94 -5.67 48.40
N GLU A 256 -12.19 -6.50 47.38
CA GLU A 256 -12.97 -7.73 47.52
C GLU A 256 -12.30 -8.73 48.48
N ASN A 257 -10.99 -8.94 48.34
CA ASN A 257 -10.21 -9.79 49.23
C ASN A 257 -10.29 -9.30 50.67
N SER A 258 -10.22 -7.98 50.89
CA SER A 258 -10.38 -7.38 52.22
C SER A 258 -11.76 -7.69 52.83
N ILE A 259 -12.83 -7.61 52.03
CA ILE A 259 -14.19 -7.96 52.45
C ILE A 259 -14.31 -9.45 52.78
N ASN A 260 -13.75 -10.32 51.94
CA ASN A 260 -13.76 -11.77 52.17
C ASN A 260 -13.03 -12.15 53.46
N ILE A 261 -11.83 -11.59 53.69
CA ILE A 261 -11.08 -11.76 54.94
C ILE A 261 -11.92 -11.28 56.13
N ALA A 262 -12.58 -10.13 56.03
CA ALA A 262 -13.44 -9.63 57.10
C ALA A 262 -14.62 -10.58 57.39
N HIS A 263 -15.21 -11.19 56.34
CA HIS A 263 -16.29 -12.17 56.50
C HIS A 263 -15.80 -13.46 57.15
N GLU A 264 -14.66 -14.00 56.71
CA GLU A 264 -14.04 -15.18 57.33
C GLU A 264 -13.66 -14.93 58.79
N LEU A 265 -13.11 -13.76 59.11
CA LEU A 265 -12.81 -13.37 60.49
C LEU A 265 -14.08 -13.32 61.36
N ASN A 266 -15.19 -12.81 60.83
CA ASN A 266 -16.47 -12.85 61.54
C ASN A 266 -16.97 -14.28 61.73
N LYS A 267 -16.91 -15.13 60.70
CA LYS A 267 -17.30 -16.54 60.81
C LYS A 267 -16.43 -17.30 61.82
N LEU A 268 -15.12 -17.08 61.80
CA LEU A 268 -14.20 -17.65 62.78
C LEU A 268 -14.48 -17.12 64.18
N ARG A 269 -14.84 -15.84 64.33
CA ARG A 269 -15.28 -15.27 65.61
C ARG A 269 -16.56 -15.94 66.11
N ASP A 270 -17.54 -16.18 65.24
CA ASP A 270 -18.78 -16.88 65.59
C ASP A 270 -18.50 -18.33 65.99
N ILE A 271 -17.71 -19.07 65.20
CA ILE A 271 -17.28 -20.44 65.52
C ILE A 271 -16.50 -20.45 66.84
N ASN A 272 -15.62 -19.49 67.07
CA ASN A 272 -14.86 -19.40 68.31
C ASN A 272 -15.80 -19.11 69.49
N SER A 273 -16.81 -18.26 69.33
CA SER A 273 -17.83 -18.02 70.35
C SER A 273 -18.68 -19.26 70.64
N ASP A 274 -19.05 -20.03 69.61
CA ASP A 274 -19.78 -21.28 69.73
C ASP A 274 -18.92 -22.39 70.33
N ALA A 275 -17.63 -22.44 69.96
CA ALA A 275 -16.65 -23.31 70.56
C ALA A 275 -16.50 -22.95 72.04
N HIS A 276 -16.36 -21.68 72.41
CA HIS A 276 -16.37 -21.23 73.80
C HIS A 276 -17.64 -21.66 74.53
N ARG A 277 -18.82 -21.49 73.92
CA ARG A 277 -20.10 -21.95 74.50
C ARG A 277 -20.15 -23.47 74.67
N LYS A 278 -19.68 -24.23 73.69
CA LYS A 278 -19.58 -25.69 73.77
C LYS A 278 -18.51 -26.13 74.77
N LEU A 279 -17.44 -25.37 74.93
CA LEU A 279 -16.37 -25.62 75.88
C LEU A 279 -16.84 -25.28 77.30
N GLU A 280 -17.70 -24.28 77.46
CA GLU A 280 -18.41 -23.99 78.70
C GLU A 280 -19.41 -25.12 79.05
N GLN A 281 -20.19 -25.59 78.07
CA GLN A 281 -21.02 -26.81 78.21
C GLN A 281 -20.18 -28.07 78.46
N ALA A 282 -19.01 -28.16 77.84
CA ALA A 282 -18.05 -29.23 78.06
C ALA A 282 -17.44 -29.11 79.44
N TYR A 283 -17.18 -27.92 79.97
CA TYR A 283 -16.73 -27.72 81.34
C TYR A 283 -17.84 -28.04 82.34
N ASP A 284 -19.11 -27.78 82.00
CA ASP A 284 -20.25 -28.20 82.82
C ASP A 284 -20.45 -29.72 82.77
N THR A 285 -20.31 -30.35 81.61
CA THR A 285 -20.38 -31.82 81.48
C THR A 285 -19.10 -32.52 81.95
N ILE A 286 -17.92 -31.89 81.91
CA ILE A 286 -16.69 -32.34 82.56
C ILE A 286 -16.80 -32.11 84.06
N ARG A 287 -17.51 -31.10 84.55
CA ARG A 287 -17.89 -31.03 85.98
C ARG A 287 -18.79 -32.21 86.37
N GLU A 288 -19.61 -32.73 85.45
CA GLU A 288 -20.38 -33.98 85.65
C GLU A 288 -19.55 -35.28 85.45
N LEU A 289 -18.65 -35.32 84.47
CA LEU A 289 -17.86 -36.50 84.08
C LEU A 289 -16.47 -36.55 84.73
N SER A 290 -16.04 -35.50 85.45
CA SER A 290 -14.87 -35.51 86.35
C SER A 290 -15.15 -36.22 87.67
N CYS A 291 -16.34 -36.81 87.82
CA CYS A 291 -16.55 -37.98 88.68
C CYS A 291 -16.08 -39.31 88.04
N SER A 292 -15.63 -39.34 86.79
CA SER A 292 -15.23 -40.57 86.09
C SER A 292 -14.06 -40.35 85.12
N ARG A 293 -12.87 -40.27 85.71
CA ARG A 293 -11.62 -40.93 85.27
C ARG A 293 -11.11 -40.74 83.83
N GLN A 294 -10.21 -39.76 83.68
CA GLN A 294 -8.76 -39.84 83.33
C GLN A 294 -8.21 -40.74 82.18
N GLY A 295 -7.51 -40.10 81.22
CA GLY A 295 -6.22 -40.50 80.56
C GLY A 295 -6.30 -41.08 79.13
N ALA A 296 -5.89 -40.39 78.04
CA ALA A 296 -4.52 -40.18 77.45
C ALA A 296 -3.93 -41.48 76.79
N LEU A 297 -3.24 -41.56 75.63
CA LEU A 297 -2.18 -40.74 74.99
C LEU A 297 -1.63 -41.46 73.68
N LEU A 298 -1.25 -40.70 72.61
CA LEU A 298 -0.14 -40.77 71.56
C LEU A 298 0.43 -42.12 71.00
N ASP A 299 1.22 -42.32 69.91
CA ASP A 299 1.85 -41.57 68.77
C ASP A 299 2.52 -42.55 67.73
N ALA A 300 3.04 -42.01 66.60
CA ALA A 300 4.16 -42.43 65.70
C ALA A 300 3.98 -43.60 64.68
N VAL A 301 4.08 -43.46 63.34
CA VAL A 301 5.09 -42.93 62.35
C VAL A 301 6.33 -43.86 62.21
N VAL A 302 6.38 -44.81 61.25
CA VAL A 302 6.81 -44.81 59.82
C VAL A 302 8.34 -44.92 59.62
N GLN A 303 8.79 -45.83 58.74
CA GLN A 303 9.64 -45.57 57.57
C GLN A 303 9.89 -46.86 56.75
N VAL A 304 9.62 -46.81 55.45
CA VAL A 304 9.99 -47.79 54.41
C VAL A 304 10.51 -46.99 53.21
N ASP A 305 11.58 -47.47 52.59
CA ASP A 305 12.34 -46.85 51.49
C ASP A 305 11.55 -46.68 50.18
N ASP A 306 11.65 -45.48 49.59
CA ASP A 306 10.80 -44.94 48.51
C ASP A 306 11.43 -44.89 47.10
N THR A 307 12.61 -45.47 46.85
CA THR A 307 13.45 -45.00 45.74
C THR A 307 13.02 -45.44 44.33
N SER A 308 12.36 -46.60 44.15
CA SER A 308 11.98 -47.08 42.79
C SER A 308 10.55 -46.73 42.38
N MET A 309 9.69 -46.33 43.32
CA MET A 309 8.31 -45.92 43.08
C MET A 309 8.25 -44.43 42.67
N ILE A 310 9.17 -43.63 43.20
CA ILE A 310 9.33 -42.21 42.87
C ILE A 310 9.66 -42.03 41.38
N GLU A 311 10.58 -42.82 40.79
CA GLU A 311 11.02 -42.62 39.40
C GLU A 311 9.90 -42.85 38.36
N HIS A 312 9.03 -43.84 38.55
CA HIS A 312 7.92 -44.10 37.62
C HIS A 312 6.75 -43.12 37.81
N ILE A 313 6.49 -42.70 39.05
CA ILE A 313 5.51 -41.65 39.36
C ILE A 313 5.97 -40.30 38.80
N HIS A 314 7.27 -39.99 38.86
CA HIS A 314 7.83 -38.76 38.29
C HIS A 314 7.67 -38.70 36.76
N SER A 315 7.90 -39.81 36.04
CA SER A 315 7.72 -39.84 34.57
C SER A 315 6.25 -39.61 34.16
N LEU A 316 5.29 -40.18 34.88
CA LEU A 316 3.87 -39.96 34.62
C LEU A 316 3.39 -38.56 35.06
N GLN A 317 3.99 -37.99 36.11
CA GLN A 317 3.77 -36.61 36.52
C GLN A 317 4.31 -35.61 35.49
N GLU A 318 5.46 -35.90 34.89
CA GLU A 318 6.08 -35.05 33.86
C GLU A 318 5.24 -35.02 32.57
N GLU A 319 4.73 -36.16 32.11
CA GLU A 319 3.79 -36.21 30.98
C GLU A 319 2.44 -35.52 31.29
N LEU A 320 1.96 -35.59 32.53
CA LEU A 320 0.73 -34.89 32.96
C LEU A 320 0.94 -33.38 32.97
N ILE A 321 2.09 -32.91 33.43
CA ILE A 321 2.47 -31.48 33.43
C ILE A 321 2.60 -30.96 32.00
N GLU A 322 3.25 -31.70 31.09
CA GLU A 322 3.33 -31.32 29.69
C GLU A 322 1.95 -31.25 29.01
N SER A 323 1.08 -32.23 29.28
CA SER A 323 -0.28 -32.25 28.74
C SER A 323 -1.12 -31.07 29.28
N HIS A 324 -0.98 -30.73 30.56
CA HIS A 324 -1.62 -29.58 31.17
C HIS A 324 -1.11 -28.25 30.60
N ASN A 325 0.20 -28.14 30.32
CA ASN A 325 0.77 -26.96 29.69
C ASN A 325 0.25 -26.76 28.25
N ARG A 326 0.19 -27.82 27.43
CA ARG A 326 -0.43 -27.75 26.09
C ARG A 326 -1.91 -27.36 26.16
N GLN A 327 -2.65 -27.87 27.15
CA GLN A 327 -4.04 -27.47 27.38
C GLN A 327 -4.14 -25.97 27.71
N ALA A 328 -3.28 -25.46 28.58
CA ALA A 328 -3.25 -24.05 28.95
C ALA A 328 -2.93 -23.15 27.74
N ASP A 329 -2.01 -23.56 26.87
CA ASP A 329 -1.66 -22.82 25.65
C ASP A 329 -2.83 -22.75 24.64
N TYR A 330 -3.56 -23.85 24.45
CA TYR A 330 -4.78 -23.84 23.63
C TYR A 330 -5.90 -22.99 24.25
N GLU A 331 -6.06 -23.00 25.57
CA GLU A 331 -7.02 -22.13 26.24
C GLU A 331 -6.66 -20.65 26.11
N ASN A 332 -5.38 -20.32 26.17
CA ASN A 332 -4.87 -18.96 25.98
C ASN A 332 -5.11 -18.46 24.55
N THR A 333 -4.78 -19.26 23.53
CA THR A 333 -5.00 -18.90 22.12
C THR A 333 -6.48 -18.79 21.76
N ILE A 334 -7.36 -19.64 22.32
CA ILE A 334 -8.82 -19.51 22.16
C ILE A 334 -9.33 -18.23 22.82
N ARG A 335 -8.80 -17.86 24.00
CA ARG A 335 -9.17 -16.62 24.70
C ARG A 335 -8.75 -15.39 23.91
N GLU A 336 -7.56 -15.41 23.32
CA GLU A 336 -7.04 -14.38 22.42
C GLU A 336 -7.89 -14.24 21.14
N CYS A 337 -8.26 -15.36 20.51
CA CYS A 337 -9.18 -15.35 19.36
C CYS A 337 -10.56 -14.78 19.72
N LYS A 338 -11.07 -15.05 20.93
CA LYS A 338 -12.35 -14.50 21.43
C LYS A 338 -12.28 -12.99 21.65
N LEU A 339 -11.19 -12.50 22.24
CA LEU A 339 -10.93 -11.06 22.38
C LEU A 339 -10.83 -10.38 21.02
N ARG A 340 -10.05 -10.95 20.09
CA ARG A 340 -9.92 -10.41 18.74
C ARG A 340 -11.25 -10.33 17.99
N ILE A 341 -12.10 -11.35 18.10
CA ILE A 341 -13.45 -11.32 17.52
C ILE A 341 -14.30 -10.22 18.16
N SER A 342 -14.26 -10.08 19.48
CA SER A 342 -14.98 -9.01 20.19
C SER A 342 -14.51 -7.61 19.79
N ASP A 343 -13.20 -7.42 19.60
CA ASP A 343 -12.62 -6.15 19.16
C ASP A 343 -13.01 -5.81 17.72
N LEU A 344 -12.99 -6.80 16.83
CA LEU A 344 -13.42 -6.63 15.44
C LEU A 344 -14.93 -6.37 15.36
N GLU A 345 -15.75 -7.04 16.19
CA GLU A 345 -17.18 -6.77 16.31
C GLU A 345 -17.46 -5.37 16.89
N ALA A 346 -16.68 -4.91 17.86
CA ALA A 346 -16.76 -3.56 18.42
C ALA A 346 -16.31 -2.49 17.41
N ALA A 347 -15.25 -2.74 16.63
CA ALA A 347 -14.82 -1.87 15.55
C ALA A 347 -15.88 -1.77 14.43
N ASN A 348 -16.49 -2.90 14.05
CA ASN A 348 -17.59 -2.97 13.09
C ASN A 348 -18.83 -2.22 13.60
N LYS A 349 -19.10 -2.28 14.90
CA LYS A 349 -20.15 -1.50 15.56
C LYS A 349 -19.83 0.00 15.57
N ARG A 350 -18.59 0.41 15.89
CA ARG A 350 -18.15 1.82 15.82
C ARG A 350 -18.20 2.40 14.41
N LEU A 351 -17.86 1.60 13.40
CA LEU A 351 -17.98 1.98 11.99
C LEU A 351 -19.45 2.08 11.52
N ARG A 352 -20.38 1.39 12.19
CA ARG A 352 -21.84 1.55 11.98
C ARG A 352 -22.44 2.70 12.78
N GLU A 353 -21.89 3.04 13.95
CA GLU A 353 -22.35 4.12 14.84
C GLU A 353 -21.83 5.51 14.43
N HIS A 354 -20.73 5.58 13.70
CA HIS A 354 -20.44 6.75 12.87
C HIS A 354 -21.50 6.76 11.77
N GLU A 355 -22.56 7.57 11.88
CA GLU A 355 -23.40 7.88 10.73
C GLU A 355 -22.54 8.66 9.72
N PRO A 356 -22.26 8.14 8.51
CA PRO A 356 -22.27 9.02 7.36
C PRO A 356 -23.72 9.19 6.91
N PHE A 357 -24.04 10.31 6.26
CA PHE A 357 -25.27 10.57 5.50
C PHE A 357 -26.43 11.31 6.19
N GLU A 358 -26.16 12.53 6.65
CA GLU A 358 -27.00 13.67 6.22
C GLU A 358 -26.26 14.57 5.20
N GLY A 359 -24.92 14.60 5.25
CA GLY A 359 -24.11 15.48 4.40
C GLY A 359 -24.12 15.13 2.90
N VAL A 360 -24.12 13.85 2.50
CA VAL A 360 -24.07 13.50 1.06
C VAL A 360 -25.41 13.71 0.37
N ALA A 361 -26.51 13.37 1.04
CA ALA A 361 -27.86 13.68 0.54
C ALA A 361 -28.05 15.21 0.47
N GLY A 362 -27.63 15.94 1.50
CA GLY A 362 -27.63 17.40 1.50
C GLY A 362 -26.75 18.01 0.39
N LEU A 363 -25.55 17.47 0.16
CA LEU A 363 -24.66 17.90 -0.93
C LEU A 363 -25.21 17.53 -2.32
N GLN A 364 -25.91 16.40 -2.45
CA GLN A 364 -26.60 16.03 -3.69
C GLN A 364 -27.80 16.96 -3.96
N GLU A 365 -28.59 17.28 -2.94
CA GLU A 365 -29.69 18.25 -3.02
C GLU A 365 -29.18 19.67 -3.32
N GLU A 366 -28.09 20.09 -2.67
CA GLU A 366 -27.44 21.39 -2.92
C GLU A 366 -26.86 21.44 -4.33
N LEU A 367 -26.21 20.37 -4.80
CA LEU A 367 -25.71 20.27 -6.16
C LEU A 367 -26.83 20.34 -7.19
N ILE A 368 -27.96 19.66 -6.96
CA ILE A 368 -29.15 19.73 -7.83
C ILE A 368 -29.71 21.16 -7.82
N SER A 369 -29.83 21.79 -6.65
CA SER A 369 -30.32 23.17 -6.50
C SER A 369 -29.43 24.19 -7.24
N VAL A 370 -28.11 24.06 -7.14
CA VAL A 370 -27.16 24.94 -7.85
C VAL A 370 -27.21 24.70 -9.35
N LYS A 371 -27.30 23.44 -9.81
CA LYS A 371 -27.47 23.11 -11.24
C LYS A 371 -28.76 23.67 -11.84
N MET A 372 -29.85 23.66 -11.07
CA MET A 372 -31.11 24.27 -11.50
C MET A 372 -30.99 25.78 -11.63
N ARG A 373 -30.38 26.46 -10.65
CA ARG A 373 -30.09 27.91 -10.73
C ARG A 373 -29.16 28.27 -11.89
N GLU A 374 -28.17 27.44 -12.18
CA GLU A 374 -27.30 27.62 -13.35
C GLU A 374 -28.11 27.51 -14.67
N ALA A 375 -29.03 26.54 -14.76
CA ALA A 375 -29.88 26.36 -15.94
C ALA A 375 -30.83 27.56 -16.15
N GLU A 376 -31.41 28.09 -15.06
CA GLU A 376 -32.25 29.29 -15.07
C GLU A 376 -31.46 30.53 -15.53
N SER A 377 -30.26 30.75 -14.99
CA SER A 377 -29.37 31.85 -15.40
C SER A 377 -28.94 31.73 -16.87
N ASN A 378 -28.60 30.52 -17.33
CA ASN A 378 -28.29 30.26 -18.74
C ASN A 378 -29.48 30.60 -19.67
N LEU A 379 -30.72 30.31 -19.23
CA LEU A 379 -31.93 30.64 -19.99
C LEU A 379 -32.16 32.16 -20.03
N ALA A 380 -32.00 32.85 -18.90
CA ALA A 380 -32.11 34.30 -18.81
C ALA A 380 -31.11 35.03 -19.73
N VAL A 381 -29.86 34.55 -19.81
CA VAL A 381 -28.86 35.08 -20.76
C VAL A 381 -29.30 34.89 -22.22
N LYS A 382 -29.89 33.72 -22.57
CA LYS A 382 -30.41 33.49 -23.93
C LYS A 382 -31.56 34.45 -24.28
N GLU A 383 -32.49 34.67 -23.35
CA GLU A 383 -33.60 35.62 -23.55
C GLU A 383 -33.09 37.06 -23.71
N MET A 384 -32.08 37.48 -22.93
CA MET A 384 -31.47 38.80 -23.06
C MET A 384 -30.77 38.98 -24.40
N ARG A 385 -30.05 37.95 -24.90
CA ARG A 385 -29.44 37.97 -26.24
C ARG A 385 -30.47 38.09 -27.35
N GLN A 386 -31.61 37.43 -27.21
CA GLN A 386 -32.70 37.56 -28.16
C GLN A 386 -33.26 38.99 -28.17
N ARG A 387 -33.49 39.59 -26.98
CA ARG A 387 -33.92 41.00 -26.88
C ARG A 387 -32.90 41.98 -27.45
N LEU A 388 -31.60 41.73 -27.26
CA LEU A 388 -30.55 42.53 -27.90
C LEU A 388 -30.63 42.44 -29.43
N ALA A 389 -30.80 41.25 -29.99
CA ALA A 389 -30.94 41.07 -31.43
C ALA A 389 -32.20 41.76 -31.99
N GLU A 390 -33.32 41.72 -31.26
CA GLU A 390 -34.56 42.43 -31.63
C GLU A 390 -34.37 43.97 -31.61
N LEU A 391 -33.71 44.50 -30.58
CA LEU A 391 -33.39 45.93 -30.46
C LEU A 391 -32.39 46.38 -31.55
N GLU A 392 -31.37 45.57 -31.85
CA GLU A 392 -30.42 45.82 -32.93
C GLU A 392 -31.12 45.83 -34.29
N GLN A 393 -32.05 44.90 -34.53
CA GLN A 393 -32.85 44.88 -35.76
C GLN A 393 -33.80 46.09 -35.85
N HIS A 394 -34.41 46.52 -34.75
CA HIS A 394 -35.23 47.73 -34.70
C HIS A 394 -34.40 48.99 -34.97
N TRP A 395 -33.18 49.05 -34.42
CA TRP A 395 -32.23 50.11 -34.70
C TRP A 395 -31.84 50.17 -36.18
N GLU A 396 -31.50 49.03 -36.79
CA GLU A 396 -31.21 48.96 -38.23
C GLU A 396 -32.39 49.41 -39.10
N LYS A 397 -33.61 48.99 -38.76
CA LYS A 397 -34.83 49.42 -39.45
C LYS A 397 -35.06 50.92 -39.30
N TYR A 398 -34.85 51.48 -38.11
CA TYR A 398 -34.98 52.92 -37.86
C TYR A 398 -33.96 53.74 -38.66
N VAL A 399 -32.70 53.31 -38.68
CA VAL A 399 -31.63 53.93 -39.46
C VAL A 399 -31.93 53.86 -40.96
N ASN A 400 -32.42 52.72 -41.46
CA ASN A 400 -32.76 52.53 -42.86
C ASN A 400 -34.01 53.32 -43.31
N ALA A 401 -35.01 53.48 -42.45
CA ALA A 401 -36.19 54.30 -42.75
C ALA A 401 -35.82 55.78 -42.91
N ARG A 402 -34.94 56.31 -42.03
CA ARG A 402 -34.49 57.72 -42.12
C ARG A 402 -33.49 57.98 -43.24
N THR A 403 -32.66 57.00 -43.63
CA THR A 403 -31.83 57.15 -44.84
C THR A 403 -32.67 57.12 -46.11
N SER A 404 -33.75 56.32 -46.15
CA SER A 404 -34.74 56.34 -47.25
C SER A 404 -35.49 57.67 -47.34
N ASP A 405 -35.91 58.25 -46.22
CA ASP A 405 -36.58 59.57 -46.19
C ASP A 405 -35.63 60.70 -46.59
N SER A 406 -34.36 60.64 -46.19
CA SER A 406 -33.34 61.61 -46.61
C SER A 406 -32.99 61.51 -48.10
N VAL A 407 -33.08 60.31 -48.70
CA VAL A 407 -32.86 60.10 -50.14
C VAL A 407 -34.09 60.53 -50.95
N SER A 408 -35.30 60.35 -50.43
CA SER A 408 -36.52 60.90 -51.04
C SER A 408 -36.55 62.43 -51.00
N ALA A 409 -36.07 63.05 -49.92
CA ALA A 409 -35.97 64.51 -49.82
C ALA A 409 -34.90 65.12 -50.76
N LEU A 410 -33.85 64.36 -51.12
CA LEU A 410 -32.83 64.76 -52.10
C LEU A 410 -33.28 64.57 -53.57
N LEU A 411 -34.28 63.73 -53.83
CA LEU A 411 -34.84 63.52 -55.17
C LEU A 411 -35.85 64.61 -55.57
N ASP A 412 -36.27 65.46 -54.64
CA ASP A 412 -37.23 66.55 -54.89
C ASP A 412 -36.54 67.92 -55.13
N SER A 413 -35.20 67.97 -55.13
CA SER A 413 -34.43 69.23 -55.20
C SER A 413 -33.42 69.35 -56.34
N ASP A 414 -33.52 68.59 -57.43
CA ASP A 414 -32.64 68.82 -58.59
C ASP A 414 -33.34 68.60 -59.96
N LEU A 415 -33.99 69.66 -60.43
CA LEU A 415 -34.14 69.96 -61.85
C LEU A 415 -33.52 71.34 -62.09
N THR A 416 -32.25 71.39 -62.51
CA THR A 416 -31.77 72.18 -63.65
C THR A 416 -30.23 72.16 -63.77
N THR A 417 -29.79 72.13 -65.04
CA THR A 417 -28.46 72.46 -65.59
C THR A 417 -27.48 71.33 -65.89
N VAL A 418 -27.03 71.37 -67.15
CA VAL A 418 -26.15 70.48 -67.90
C VAL A 418 -24.74 71.07 -67.89
N SER A 419 -23.69 70.26 -67.64
CA SER A 419 -22.42 70.36 -68.39
C SER A 419 -21.46 69.19 -68.11
N ASN A 420 -20.85 68.70 -69.19
CA ASN A 420 -19.76 67.73 -69.26
C ASN A 420 -18.56 68.02 -68.36
N GLY A 421 -17.94 66.96 -67.85
CA GLY A 421 -16.53 66.96 -67.42
C GLY A 421 -16.21 65.87 -66.41
N SER A 422 -15.48 64.83 -66.81
CA SER A 422 -14.81 63.91 -65.88
C SER A 422 -13.52 64.54 -65.33
N PRO A 423 -13.33 64.62 -64.00
CA PRO A 423 -12.01 64.34 -63.43
C PRO A 423 -12.09 63.64 -62.03
N PRO A 424 -10.95 63.35 -61.35
CA PRO A 424 -10.48 62.03 -60.87
C PRO A 424 -11.07 61.59 -59.50
N PRO A 425 -10.79 60.35 -59.00
CA PRO A 425 -11.35 59.92 -57.72
C PRO A 425 -10.71 60.67 -56.53
N PRO A 426 -11.48 61.18 -55.55
CA PRO A 426 -10.95 61.70 -54.29
C PRO A 426 -10.73 60.56 -53.27
N PRO A 427 -9.87 60.76 -52.27
CA PRO A 427 -9.36 59.67 -51.43
C PRO A 427 -10.44 59.06 -50.53
N LEU A 428 -10.25 57.78 -50.19
CA LEU A 428 -11.10 57.03 -49.26
C LEU A 428 -11.06 57.65 -47.86
N ILE A 429 -11.99 58.56 -47.59
CA ILE A 429 -12.28 59.01 -46.23
C ILE A 429 -13.09 57.90 -45.55
N SER A 430 -12.53 57.35 -44.46
CA SER A 430 -13.13 56.31 -43.61
C SER A 430 -14.57 56.64 -43.23
N ALA A 431 -15.45 55.64 -43.29
CA ALA A 431 -16.88 55.72 -42.95
C ALA A 431 -17.12 56.39 -41.58
N ARG A 432 -16.17 56.25 -40.65
CA ARG A 432 -16.20 56.85 -39.31
C ARG A 432 -16.13 58.38 -39.32
N ALA A 433 -15.42 59.00 -40.26
CA ALA A 433 -15.34 60.46 -40.40
C ALA A 433 -16.58 61.06 -41.07
N ARG A 434 -17.29 60.30 -41.91
CA ARG A 434 -18.59 60.70 -42.45
C ARG A 434 -19.68 60.65 -41.37
N LEU A 435 -19.62 59.62 -40.52
CA LEU A 435 -20.54 59.44 -39.40
C LEU A 435 -20.39 60.56 -38.36
N ALA A 436 -19.16 60.91 -37.95
CA ALA A 436 -18.90 62.00 -37.00
C ALA A 436 -19.42 63.37 -37.48
N LYS A 437 -19.42 63.63 -38.81
CA LYS A 437 -19.93 64.87 -39.39
C LYS A 437 -21.46 64.92 -39.43
N LEU A 438 -22.11 63.78 -39.65
CA LEU A 438 -23.57 63.63 -39.56
C LEU A 438 -24.06 63.76 -38.11
N THR A 439 -23.36 63.15 -37.15
CA THR A 439 -23.71 63.25 -35.73
C THR A 439 -23.56 64.69 -35.20
N ALA A 440 -22.54 65.43 -35.65
CA ALA A 440 -22.36 66.84 -35.25
C ALA A 440 -23.43 67.78 -35.81
N SER A 441 -24.03 67.46 -36.96
CA SER A 441 -25.14 68.24 -37.55
C SER A 441 -26.49 67.96 -36.89
N PHE A 442 -26.62 66.88 -36.13
CA PHE A 442 -27.90 66.40 -35.55
C PHE A 442 -28.18 66.91 -34.14
N ILE A 443 -27.19 67.50 -33.44
CA ILE A 443 -27.35 67.99 -32.06
C ILE A 443 -28.05 69.37 -32.01
N GLY A 444 -28.25 70.04 -33.14
CA GLY A 444 -28.77 71.41 -33.19
C GLY A 444 -30.07 71.60 -33.97
N ALA A 445 -31.21 71.15 -33.43
CA ALA A 445 -32.53 71.79 -33.61
C ALA A 445 -33.62 71.03 -32.82
N PRO A 446 -34.39 71.68 -31.92
CA PRO A 446 -35.61 71.11 -31.39
C PRO A 446 -36.78 71.46 -32.33
N SER A 447 -37.62 70.48 -32.66
CA SER A 447 -38.93 70.70 -33.28
C SER A 447 -39.97 69.94 -32.48
N ASP A 448 -40.91 70.70 -31.94
CA ASP A 448 -42.07 70.24 -31.18
C ASP A 448 -42.97 69.28 -31.97
N GLY A 449 -43.58 68.34 -31.24
CA GLY A 449 -44.85 67.72 -31.59
C GLY A 449 -44.78 66.36 -32.29
N ASP A 450 -44.57 65.28 -31.53
CA ASP A 450 -45.38 64.06 -31.66
C ASP A 450 -45.13 63.08 -30.49
N GLU A 451 -46.16 62.84 -29.68
CA GLU A 451 -46.19 61.88 -28.57
C GLU A 451 -46.25 60.42 -29.09
N SER A 452 -45.24 59.95 -29.82
CA SER A 452 -44.92 58.51 -29.90
C SER A 452 -43.56 58.17 -30.52
N CYS A 453 -42.67 59.15 -30.73
CA CYS A 453 -41.37 58.87 -31.35
C CYS A 453 -40.32 58.61 -30.26
N ILE A 454 -40.07 57.34 -29.95
CA ILE A 454 -38.92 56.93 -29.12
C ILE A 454 -37.67 57.57 -29.72
N THR A 455 -36.97 58.40 -28.96
CA THR A 455 -35.81 59.12 -29.50
C THR A 455 -34.64 58.16 -29.65
N VAL A 456 -33.72 58.48 -30.55
CA VAL A 456 -32.47 57.72 -30.76
C VAL A 456 -31.72 57.49 -29.44
N ARG A 457 -31.75 58.49 -28.56
CA ARG A 457 -31.12 58.46 -27.25
C ARG A 457 -31.79 57.45 -26.31
N ASP A 458 -33.11 57.34 -26.35
CA ASP A 458 -33.86 56.38 -25.53
C ASP A 458 -33.59 54.92 -25.95
N LEU A 459 -33.40 54.66 -27.25
CA LEU A 459 -33.00 53.34 -27.76
C LEU A 459 -31.56 52.99 -27.38
N GLU A 460 -30.65 53.96 -27.42
CA GLU A 460 -29.26 53.78 -26.96
C GLU A 460 -29.19 53.47 -25.46
N ASP A 461 -29.96 54.19 -24.65
CA ASP A 461 -30.03 53.97 -23.19
C ASP A 461 -30.65 52.61 -22.85
N GLN A 462 -31.70 52.19 -23.57
CA GLN A 462 -32.30 50.85 -23.43
C GLN A 462 -31.32 49.74 -23.84
N LEU A 463 -30.60 49.91 -24.94
CA LEU A 463 -29.59 48.96 -25.40
C LEU A 463 -28.44 48.82 -24.40
N MET A 464 -27.96 49.94 -23.86
CA MET A 464 -26.92 49.94 -22.83
C MET A 464 -27.41 49.23 -21.56
N GLY A 465 -28.64 49.49 -21.13
CA GLY A 465 -29.25 48.82 -19.97
C GLY A 465 -29.39 47.31 -20.13
N VAL A 466 -29.74 46.83 -21.33
CA VAL A 466 -29.79 45.38 -21.61
C VAL A 466 -28.38 44.76 -21.65
N ARG A 467 -27.38 45.45 -22.21
CA ARG A 467 -25.99 44.97 -22.22
C ARG A 467 -25.37 44.85 -20.83
N ILE A 468 -25.66 45.79 -19.93
CA ILE A 468 -25.22 45.72 -18.53
C ILE A 468 -25.85 44.50 -17.84
N LYS A 469 -27.17 44.31 -18.00
CA LYS A 469 -27.87 43.14 -17.43
C LYS A 469 -27.38 41.80 -18.00
N GLU A 470 -27.04 41.75 -19.29
CA GLU A 470 -26.44 40.55 -19.88
C GLU A 470 -25.07 40.25 -19.25
N ALA A 471 -24.24 41.28 -19.04
CA ALA A 471 -22.93 41.14 -18.40
C ALA A 471 -23.04 40.67 -16.94
N ASP A 472 -23.98 41.19 -16.17
CA ASP A 472 -24.23 40.79 -14.78
C ASP A 472 -24.70 39.32 -14.71
N ASN A 473 -25.67 38.92 -15.54
CA ASN A 473 -26.13 37.53 -15.60
C ASN A 473 -25.02 36.56 -16.07
N LEU A 474 -24.13 36.98 -16.97
CA LEU A 474 -22.97 36.20 -17.39
C LEU A 474 -21.93 36.02 -16.27
N ALA A 475 -21.82 37.00 -15.36
CA ALA A 475 -20.95 36.90 -14.19
C ALA A 475 -21.53 35.91 -13.16
N GLU A 476 -22.83 36.03 -12.83
CA GLU A 476 -23.55 35.09 -11.95
C GLU A 476 -23.49 33.65 -12.48
N LEU A 477 -23.64 33.47 -13.79
CA LEU A 477 -23.54 32.17 -14.43
C LEU A 477 -22.14 31.53 -14.25
N LYS A 478 -21.07 32.33 -14.35
CA LYS A 478 -19.70 31.84 -14.15
C LYS A 478 -19.46 31.42 -12.69
N GLU A 479 -19.97 32.19 -11.74
CA GLU A 479 -19.89 31.87 -10.31
C GLU A 479 -20.64 30.58 -9.99
N MET A 480 -21.85 30.40 -10.53
CA MET A 480 -22.63 29.17 -10.38
C MET A 480 -21.90 27.95 -10.96
N ARG A 481 -21.31 28.07 -12.16
CA ARG A 481 -20.52 26.98 -12.77
C ARG A 481 -19.32 26.57 -11.94
N GLN A 482 -18.62 27.54 -11.36
CA GLN A 482 -17.53 27.26 -10.44
C GLN A 482 -18.03 26.50 -9.21
N LYS A 483 -19.17 26.91 -8.64
CA LYS A 483 -19.78 26.23 -7.49
C LYS A 483 -20.25 24.81 -7.81
N VAL A 484 -20.80 24.56 -9.01
CA VAL A 484 -21.12 23.21 -9.49
C VAL A 484 -19.89 22.33 -9.53
N MET A 485 -18.79 22.81 -10.12
CA MET A 485 -17.54 22.04 -10.23
C MET A 485 -16.95 21.69 -8.85
N GLU A 486 -16.99 22.62 -7.89
CA GLU A 486 -16.57 22.40 -6.51
C GLU A 486 -17.42 21.32 -5.82
N LEU A 487 -18.75 21.40 -5.92
CA LEU A 487 -19.68 20.44 -5.32
C LEU A 487 -19.59 19.06 -5.99
N GLU A 488 -19.39 18.97 -7.31
CA GLU A 488 -19.17 17.70 -8.01
C GLU A 488 -17.87 17.02 -7.55
N THR A 489 -16.82 17.81 -7.35
CA THR A 489 -15.53 17.30 -6.84
C THR A 489 -15.69 16.78 -5.41
N GLN A 490 -16.39 17.54 -4.54
CA GLN A 490 -16.69 17.10 -3.17
C GLN A 490 -17.53 15.82 -3.14
N ASN A 491 -18.55 15.73 -4.00
CA ASN A 491 -19.41 14.55 -4.11
C ASN A 491 -18.62 13.31 -4.56
N HIS A 492 -17.72 13.47 -5.53
CA HIS A 492 -16.85 12.40 -6.01
C HIS A 492 -15.88 11.90 -4.90
N VAL A 493 -15.30 12.83 -4.14
CA VAL A 493 -14.42 12.51 -3.01
C VAL A 493 -15.17 11.75 -1.92
N CYS A 494 -16.34 12.23 -1.50
CA CYS A 494 -17.17 11.55 -0.49
C CYS A 494 -17.59 10.15 -0.97
N THR A 495 -18.05 10.01 -2.21
CA THR A 495 -18.46 8.72 -2.77
C THR A 495 -17.32 7.71 -2.79
N ASN A 496 -16.10 8.15 -3.15
CA ASN A 496 -14.92 7.30 -3.12
C ASN A 496 -14.49 6.92 -1.69
N GLN A 497 -14.67 7.83 -0.71
CA GLN A 497 -14.41 7.55 0.71
C GLN A 497 -15.33 6.42 1.21
N ILE A 498 -16.63 6.49 0.90
CA ILE A 498 -17.64 5.50 1.28
C ILE A 498 -17.31 4.13 0.67
N ARG A 499 -16.95 4.09 -0.62
CA ARG A 499 -16.54 2.84 -1.27
C ARG A 499 -15.33 2.19 -0.58
N ARG A 500 -14.33 2.98 -0.16
CA ARG A 500 -13.16 2.46 0.57
C ARG A 500 -13.55 1.89 1.94
N GLN A 501 -14.44 2.58 2.66
CA GLN A 501 -14.97 2.10 3.93
C GLN A 501 -15.76 0.79 3.77
N ASP A 502 -16.56 0.65 2.71
CA ASP A 502 -17.29 -0.58 2.40
C ASP A 502 -16.36 -1.77 2.11
N ASP A 503 -15.30 -1.53 1.32
CA ASP A 503 -14.29 -2.56 1.00
C ASP A 503 -13.52 -3.00 2.26
N GLU A 504 -13.21 -2.07 3.16
CA GLU A 504 -12.56 -2.34 4.44
C GLU A 504 -13.48 -3.12 5.39
N MET A 505 -14.76 -2.74 5.46
CA MET A 505 -15.77 -3.50 6.20
C MET A 505 -15.97 -4.91 5.65
N LYS A 506 -15.80 -5.11 4.34
CA LYS A 506 -15.83 -6.45 3.73
C LYS A 506 -14.62 -7.29 4.15
N ARG A 507 -13.41 -6.73 4.08
CA ARG A 507 -12.18 -7.42 4.54
C ARG A 507 -12.26 -7.83 6.01
N ILE A 508 -12.70 -6.93 6.88
CA ILE A 508 -12.87 -7.22 8.32
C ILE A 508 -13.86 -8.37 8.54
N ARG A 509 -14.96 -8.43 7.77
CA ARG A 509 -15.92 -9.54 7.86
C ARG A 509 -15.31 -10.89 7.47
N GLU A 510 -14.54 -10.93 6.38
CA GLU A 510 -13.84 -12.14 5.93
C GLU A 510 -12.80 -12.60 6.97
N GLU A 511 -12.05 -11.66 7.56
CA GLU A 511 -11.10 -11.97 8.65
C GLU A 511 -11.81 -12.56 9.88
N ILE A 512 -12.93 -11.97 10.32
CA ILE A 512 -13.74 -12.51 11.43
C ILE A 512 -14.14 -13.97 11.15
N GLU A 513 -14.63 -14.27 9.94
CA GLU A 513 -15.05 -15.64 9.57
C GLU A 513 -13.89 -16.63 9.62
N THR A 514 -12.70 -16.25 9.15
CA THR A 514 -11.51 -17.11 9.20
C THR A 514 -11.06 -17.38 10.63
N VAL A 515 -10.99 -16.35 11.48
CA VAL A 515 -10.63 -16.49 12.90
C VAL A 515 -11.67 -17.32 13.65
N GLN A 516 -12.96 -17.14 13.35
CA GLN A 516 -14.03 -17.97 13.92
C GLN A 516 -13.91 -19.45 13.53
N LYS A 517 -13.42 -19.75 12.33
CA LYS A 517 -13.15 -21.13 11.90
C LYS A 517 -11.99 -21.72 12.70
N ILE A 518 -10.86 -21.01 12.77
CA ILE A 518 -9.67 -21.44 13.55
C ILE A 518 -10.04 -21.68 15.02
N ARG A 519 -10.81 -20.78 15.63
CA ARG A 519 -11.29 -20.92 17.01
C ARG A 519 -12.11 -22.22 17.20
N ARG A 520 -12.99 -22.55 16.26
CA ARG A 520 -13.80 -23.78 16.32
C ARG A 520 -12.93 -25.03 16.26
N ASP A 521 -11.93 -25.04 15.37
CA ASP A 521 -11.01 -26.16 15.22
C ASP A 521 -10.17 -26.34 16.50
N LEU A 522 -9.61 -25.27 17.06
CA LEU A 522 -8.89 -25.29 18.34
C LEU A 522 -9.78 -25.73 19.51
N GLU A 523 -11.04 -25.29 19.57
CA GLU A 523 -12.00 -25.76 20.59
C GLU A 523 -12.27 -27.27 20.49
N THR A 524 -12.23 -27.86 19.29
CA THR A 524 -12.33 -29.32 19.15
C THR A 524 -11.08 -30.04 19.61
N SER A 525 -9.89 -29.55 19.27
CA SER A 525 -8.61 -30.09 19.74
C SER A 525 -8.47 -30.01 21.26
N LEU A 526 -8.85 -28.88 21.87
CA LEU A 526 -8.84 -28.71 23.33
C LEU A 526 -9.74 -29.73 24.04
N ARG A 527 -10.91 -30.04 23.48
CA ARG A 527 -11.80 -31.07 24.05
C ARG A 527 -11.16 -32.46 24.00
N GLN A 528 -10.43 -32.78 22.93
CA GLN A 528 -9.73 -34.07 22.79
C GLN A 528 -8.58 -34.18 23.80
N GLU A 529 -7.77 -33.13 23.96
CA GLU A 529 -6.68 -33.12 24.94
C GLU A 529 -7.20 -33.21 26.39
N ARG A 530 -8.28 -32.51 26.73
CA ARG A 530 -8.93 -32.66 28.05
C ARG A 530 -9.38 -34.08 28.33
N GLN A 531 -9.91 -34.79 27.33
CA GLN A 531 -10.28 -36.20 27.49
C GLN A 531 -9.06 -37.09 27.74
N ARG A 532 -7.94 -36.82 27.07
CA ARG A 532 -6.66 -37.54 27.28
C ARG A 532 -6.10 -37.30 28.68
N CYS A 533 -6.12 -36.05 29.18
CA CYS A 533 -5.70 -35.73 30.55
C CYS A 533 -6.48 -36.53 31.59
N VAL A 534 -7.82 -36.55 31.47
CA VAL A 534 -8.69 -37.31 32.40
C VAL A 534 -8.41 -38.82 32.35
N GLN A 535 -8.12 -39.37 31.16
CA GLN A 535 -7.73 -40.77 31.03
C GLN A 535 -6.40 -41.04 31.74
N ARG A 536 -5.39 -40.21 31.53
CA ARG A 536 -4.07 -40.35 32.18
C ARG A 536 -4.16 -40.24 33.70
N GLU A 537 -4.98 -39.33 34.21
CA GLU A 537 -5.24 -39.17 35.64
C GLU A 537 -5.95 -40.39 36.24
N SER A 538 -6.90 -40.99 35.51
CA SER A 538 -7.53 -42.25 35.91
C SER A 538 -6.53 -43.41 35.97
N GLU A 539 -5.66 -43.54 34.96
CA GLU A 539 -4.61 -44.56 34.92
C GLU A 539 -3.63 -44.42 36.10
N LEU A 540 -3.21 -43.19 36.40
CA LEU A 540 -2.37 -42.87 37.56
C LEU A 540 -3.02 -43.29 38.88
N ASN A 541 -4.31 -42.98 39.05
CA ASN A 541 -5.05 -43.35 40.25
C ASN A 541 -5.20 -44.88 40.39
N GLU A 542 -5.50 -45.59 39.31
CA GLU A 542 -5.57 -47.06 39.30
C GLU A 542 -4.23 -47.69 39.69
N GLN A 543 -3.12 -47.19 39.15
CA GLN A 543 -1.77 -47.65 39.49
C GLN A 543 -1.43 -47.40 40.96
N CYS A 544 -1.76 -46.21 41.49
CA CYS A 544 -1.56 -45.88 42.90
C CYS A 544 -2.32 -46.86 43.83
N ILE A 545 -3.57 -47.19 43.48
CA ILE A 545 -4.37 -48.15 44.24
C ILE A 545 -3.76 -49.56 44.16
N MET A 546 -3.30 -50.00 42.98
CA MET A 546 -2.67 -51.31 42.81
C MET A 546 -1.39 -51.46 43.64
N GLU A 547 -0.52 -50.44 43.65
CA GLU A 547 0.70 -50.48 44.45
C GLU A 547 0.41 -50.53 45.95
N ARG A 548 -0.58 -49.77 46.40
CA ARG A 548 -1.03 -49.82 47.80
C ARG A 548 -1.56 -51.21 48.19
N LEU A 549 -2.24 -51.90 47.28
CA LEU A 549 -2.70 -53.28 47.49
C LEU A 549 -1.53 -54.26 47.59
N LYS A 550 -0.57 -54.21 46.65
CA LYS A 550 0.64 -55.05 46.69
C LYS A 550 1.43 -54.88 47.98
N TYR A 551 1.58 -53.63 48.44
CA TYR A 551 2.24 -53.33 49.72
C TYR A 551 1.50 -53.96 50.91
N SER A 552 0.16 -53.87 50.92
CA SER A 552 -0.67 -54.49 51.96
C SER A 552 -0.54 -56.02 51.98
N GLU A 553 -0.49 -56.67 50.81
CA GLU A 553 -0.31 -58.13 50.69
C GLU A 553 1.08 -58.58 51.16
N ALA A 554 2.13 -57.83 50.80
CA ALA A 554 3.48 -58.07 51.27
C ALA A 554 3.57 -57.93 52.80
N MET A 555 2.92 -56.92 53.38
CA MET A 555 2.88 -56.70 54.83
C MET A 555 2.19 -57.85 55.57
N GLN A 556 1.09 -58.39 55.02
CA GLN A 556 0.44 -59.59 55.56
C GLN A 556 1.38 -60.81 55.51
N SER A 557 2.08 -61.00 54.39
CA SER A 557 3.04 -62.10 54.23
C SER A 557 4.18 -62.03 55.26
N VAL A 558 4.67 -60.83 55.56
CA VAL A 558 5.69 -60.61 56.61
C VAL A 558 5.15 -60.94 57.99
N GLN A 559 3.88 -60.60 58.28
CA GLN A 559 3.25 -60.96 59.56
C GLN A 559 3.12 -62.48 59.71
N ASP A 560 2.73 -63.19 58.67
CA ASP A 560 2.64 -64.66 58.68
C ASP A 560 4.00 -65.31 58.90
N LEU A 561 5.04 -64.84 58.23
CA LEU A 561 6.41 -65.31 58.43
C LEU A 561 6.89 -65.06 59.86
N ARG A 562 6.65 -63.86 60.42
CA ARG A 562 6.96 -63.58 61.83
C ARG A 562 6.24 -64.55 62.77
N HIS A 563 4.97 -64.83 62.52
CA HIS A 563 4.21 -65.78 63.31
C HIS A 563 4.82 -67.20 63.23
N THR A 564 5.18 -67.69 62.04
CA THR A 564 5.81 -69.01 61.89
C THR A 564 7.18 -69.11 62.56
N ILE A 565 8.01 -68.07 62.50
CA ILE A 565 9.30 -68.02 63.20
C ILE A 565 9.07 -68.17 64.71
N THR A 566 8.13 -67.42 65.30
CA THR A 566 7.84 -67.54 66.73
C THR A 566 7.36 -68.95 67.13
N GLN A 567 6.57 -69.62 66.28
CA GLN A 567 6.15 -71.01 66.51
C GLN A 567 7.33 -71.99 66.45
N LEU A 568 8.25 -71.81 65.51
CA LEU A 568 9.45 -72.65 65.36
C LEU A 568 10.41 -72.47 66.54
N GLU A 569 10.59 -71.24 67.02
CA GLU A 569 11.36 -70.95 68.23
C GLU A 569 10.77 -71.64 69.45
N LEU A 570 9.44 -71.63 69.59
CA LEU A 570 8.74 -72.35 70.66
C LEU A 570 9.01 -73.86 70.59
N ARG A 571 8.87 -74.47 69.41
CA ARG A 571 9.16 -75.91 69.20
C ARG A 571 10.62 -76.26 69.46
N LYS A 572 11.55 -75.38 69.09
CA LYS A 572 12.98 -75.56 69.38
C LYS A 572 13.24 -75.56 70.88
N ALA A 573 12.59 -74.66 71.63
CA ALA A 573 12.65 -74.65 73.09
C ALA A 573 12.08 -75.95 73.68
N GLU A 574 10.93 -76.44 73.20
CA GLU A 574 10.36 -77.72 73.61
C GLU A 574 11.33 -78.89 73.35
N GLY A 575 11.90 -78.99 72.15
CA GLY A 575 12.87 -80.03 71.81
C GLY A 575 14.17 -79.98 72.63
N TRP A 576 14.64 -78.78 72.99
CA TRP A 576 15.79 -78.60 73.87
C TRP A 576 15.50 -79.12 75.28
N THR A 577 14.33 -78.80 75.85
CA THR A 577 13.91 -79.36 77.15
C THR A 577 13.77 -80.88 77.11
N GLN A 578 13.28 -81.43 75.99
CA GLN A 578 13.14 -82.88 75.81
C GLN A 578 14.49 -83.61 75.70
N LYS A 579 15.51 -82.98 75.10
CA LYS A 579 16.89 -83.53 75.04
C LYS A 579 17.61 -83.46 76.39
N GLN A 580 17.40 -82.41 77.18
CA GLN A 580 17.92 -82.37 78.56
C GLN A 580 17.34 -83.49 79.43
N LEU A 581 16.09 -83.88 79.19
CA LEU A 581 15.46 -85.02 79.89
C LEU A 581 15.98 -86.40 79.45
N ARG A 582 16.64 -86.52 78.29
CA ARG A 582 17.24 -87.78 77.79
C ARG A 582 18.76 -87.87 77.95
N GLY A 583 19.43 -86.80 78.35
CA GLY A 583 20.89 -86.69 78.49
C GLY A 583 21.47 -87.21 79.82
N SER A 584 20.88 -88.26 80.40
CA SER A 584 21.45 -89.01 81.54
C SER A 584 21.43 -90.50 81.19
N SER A 585 22.63 -91.08 81.00
CA SER A 585 22.97 -92.50 80.75
C SER A 585 23.39 -92.91 79.31
N VAL A 586 24.71 -92.83 79.09
CA VAL A 586 25.64 -93.83 78.48
C VAL A 586 25.07 -94.96 77.59
N CYS A 587 25.56 -95.07 76.35
CA CYS A 587 26.34 -96.21 75.81
C CYS A 587 26.59 -96.05 74.30
N ASP A 588 27.80 -96.44 73.89
CA ASP A 588 28.34 -96.56 72.55
C ASP A 588 27.46 -97.37 71.57
N VAL A 589 27.65 -97.17 70.26
CA VAL A 589 28.28 -98.14 69.34
C VAL A 589 28.10 -97.62 67.90
N ASP A 590 29.22 -97.63 67.17
CA ASP A 590 29.40 -97.34 65.75
C ASP A 590 28.60 -98.28 64.82
N ASP A 591 28.22 -97.78 63.65
CA ASP A 591 28.24 -98.60 62.43
C ASP A 591 28.82 -97.78 61.27
N ASP A 592 29.74 -98.43 60.57
CA ASP A 592 30.85 -97.87 59.82
C ASP A 592 30.91 -98.66 58.50
N SER A 593 30.76 -98.01 57.35
CA SER A 593 31.14 -98.59 56.05
C SER A 593 31.36 -97.53 54.95
N VAL A 594 32.45 -96.80 55.11
CA VAL A 594 33.52 -96.52 54.12
C VAL A 594 33.29 -96.90 52.64
N SER A 595 33.41 -95.91 51.74
CA SER A 595 34.30 -96.04 50.57
C SER A 595 35.05 -94.74 50.26
N ARG A 596 36.37 -94.89 50.18
CA ARG A 596 37.46 -93.90 50.12
C ARG A 596 37.53 -93.15 48.77
N LEU A 597 37.98 -91.90 48.80
CA LEU A 597 39.27 -91.48 48.20
C LEU A 597 39.73 -90.10 48.73
N SER A 598 40.83 -90.16 49.49
CA SER A 598 41.80 -89.16 49.98
C SER A 598 42.59 -88.48 48.84
N VAL A 599 43.37 -87.39 48.94
CA VAL A 599 43.90 -86.48 49.97
C VAL A 599 44.64 -85.36 49.21
N GLY A 600 44.73 -84.15 49.77
CA GLY A 600 45.66 -83.11 49.29
C GLY A 600 45.50 -81.76 49.99
N SER A 601 46.16 -81.61 51.13
CA SER A 601 46.19 -80.45 52.03
C SER A 601 46.90 -79.23 51.43
N ASN A 602 46.37 -78.02 51.66
CA ASN A 602 46.99 -77.00 52.52
C ASN A 602 46.09 -75.77 52.61
N GLY A 603 45.85 -75.32 53.85
CA GLY A 603 45.15 -74.08 54.13
C GLY A 603 46.06 -72.86 53.97
N ASP A 604 45.41 -71.70 53.86
CA ASP A 604 45.72 -70.57 54.74
C ASP A 604 44.46 -69.74 54.94
N ALA A 605 44.28 -69.31 56.18
CA ALA A 605 43.18 -68.51 56.67
C ALA A 605 43.34 -67.05 56.23
N PHE A 606 42.25 -66.41 55.79
CA PHE A 606 42.05 -64.97 56.00
C PHE A 606 40.58 -64.67 56.32
N SER A 607 40.40 -64.17 57.52
CA SER A 607 39.19 -63.57 58.07
C SER A 607 38.91 -62.25 57.36
N MET A 608 37.80 -62.11 56.62
CA MET A 608 37.29 -60.80 56.20
C MET A 608 36.62 -60.13 57.40
N GLY A 609 37.23 -59.05 57.87
CA GLY A 609 36.73 -58.24 58.97
C GLY A 609 35.53 -57.40 58.55
N SER A 610 34.78 -56.94 59.55
CA SER A 610 33.63 -56.03 59.42
C SER A 610 33.89 -54.75 58.61
N GLU A 611 35.15 -54.41 58.33
CA GLU A 611 35.54 -53.24 57.52
C GLU A 611 35.49 -53.52 56.01
N ASP A 612 35.70 -54.76 55.56
CA ASP A 612 35.59 -55.13 54.13
C ASP A 612 34.12 -55.22 53.67
N MET A 613 33.20 -55.45 54.61
CA MET A 613 31.75 -55.39 54.37
C MET A 613 31.25 -53.93 54.29
N ILE A 614 31.90 -53.00 54.99
CA ILE A 614 31.63 -51.55 54.91
C ILE A 614 32.25 -50.96 53.63
N ALA A 615 33.40 -51.46 53.18
CA ALA A 615 34.00 -51.06 51.90
C ALA A 615 33.17 -51.51 50.68
N LEU A 616 32.57 -52.71 50.72
CA LEU A 616 31.63 -53.19 49.70
C LEU A 616 30.28 -52.44 49.69
N LEU A 617 29.88 -51.82 50.81
CA LEU A 617 28.71 -50.94 50.91
C LEU A 617 29.01 -49.50 50.45
N ALA A 618 30.26 -49.07 50.47
CA ALA A 618 30.69 -47.77 49.94
C ALA A 618 30.86 -47.80 48.40
N ASP A 619 31.29 -48.92 47.81
CA ASP A 619 31.50 -49.06 46.35
C ASP A 619 30.21 -49.27 45.54
N VAL A 620 29.04 -49.35 46.19
CA VAL A 620 27.70 -49.36 45.54
C VAL A 620 27.09 -47.94 45.49
N THR A 621 27.81 -46.90 45.94
CA THR A 621 27.40 -45.51 45.65
C THR A 621 27.73 -45.12 44.20
N MET A 622 26.84 -45.49 43.29
CA MET A 622 26.73 -44.86 41.97
C MET A 622 26.52 -43.35 42.18
N LYS A 623 27.51 -42.55 41.77
CA LYS A 623 27.45 -41.09 41.72
C LYS A 623 26.24 -40.64 40.89
N VAL A 624 25.36 -39.85 41.50
CA VAL A 624 24.31 -39.09 40.81
C VAL A 624 25.00 -38.04 39.92
N PRO A 625 24.80 -38.05 38.59
CA PRO A 625 25.28 -36.98 37.71
C PRO A 625 24.48 -35.70 37.97
N VAL A 626 25.18 -34.57 38.07
CA VAL A 626 24.59 -33.23 38.12
C VAL A 626 24.17 -32.84 36.70
N LEU A 627 23.01 -32.19 36.60
CA LEU A 627 22.23 -31.96 35.38
C LEU A 627 22.80 -30.87 34.44
N ASP A 628 24.12 -30.74 34.32
CA ASP A 628 24.79 -29.74 33.45
C ASP A 628 25.62 -30.35 32.29
N ASP A 629 25.71 -31.67 32.18
CA ASP A 629 26.55 -32.35 31.15
C ASP A 629 25.75 -33.13 30.07
N LEU A 630 24.47 -32.81 29.84
CA LEU A 630 23.65 -33.46 28.78
C LEU A 630 23.00 -32.49 27.78
N VAL A 631 23.67 -31.36 27.48
CA VAL A 631 23.26 -30.46 26.38
C VAL A 631 24.14 -30.59 25.13
N GLU A 632 25.23 -31.37 25.16
CA GLU A 632 26.11 -31.59 24.00
C GLU A 632 26.08 -33.03 23.47
N GLU A 633 24.92 -33.58 23.09
CA GLU A 633 24.88 -34.75 22.18
C GLU A 633 23.49 -34.96 21.54
N GLY A 634 22.92 -33.89 20.97
CA GLY A 634 21.61 -33.94 20.30
C GLY A 634 21.48 -33.08 19.04
N SER A 635 22.58 -32.54 18.50
CA SER A 635 22.55 -31.65 17.33
C SER A 635 23.52 -32.09 16.24
N ASN A 636 23.49 -33.36 15.86
CA ASN A 636 24.05 -33.79 14.59
C ASN A 636 23.24 -34.96 14.03
N THR A 637 22.19 -34.66 13.25
CA THR A 637 21.91 -35.31 11.95
C THR A 637 20.72 -34.62 11.27
N GLU A 638 20.99 -34.14 10.06
CA GLU A 638 20.06 -34.02 8.93
C GLU A 638 18.96 -32.95 8.98
N THR A 639 19.26 -31.80 8.38
CA THR A 639 18.76 -31.52 7.02
C THR A 639 19.50 -30.32 6.41
N GLU A 640 20.49 -30.65 5.56
CA GLU A 640 20.84 -29.82 4.42
C GLU A 640 19.64 -29.78 3.47
N GLU A 641 19.04 -28.61 3.28
CA GLU A 641 18.88 -28.02 1.95
C GLU A 641 18.26 -26.62 2.07
N SER A 642 18.80 -25.70 1.25
CA SER A 642 18.26 -24.37 0.91
C SER A 642 18.48 -23.19 1.87
N ARG A 643 19.73 -22.71 1.97
CA ARG A 643 20.01 -21.30 1.62
C ARG A 643 21.50 -21.03 1.35
N SER A 644 21.85 -21.02 0.07
CA SER A 644 23.04 -20.34 -0.43
C SER A 644 22.67 -18.93 -0.91
N LYS A 645 23.61 -18.00 -0.72
CA LYS A 645 23.69 -16.59 -1.18
C LYS A 645 23.10 -15.55 -0.21
N GLU A 646 23.96 -14.92 0.60
CA GLU A 646 24.75 -13.76 0.16
C GLU A 646 26.01 -13.60 1.04
N LYS A 647 27.12 -13.33 0.35
CA LYS A 647 28.46 -13.01 0.87
C LYS A 647 28.75 -11.54 0.56
N HIS A 648 29.69 -10.98 1.31
CA HIS A 648 30.55 -9.82 1.03
C HIS A 648 29.97 -8.44 1.29
N ASP A 649 30.74 -7.49 1.81
CA ASP A 649 32.04 -7.48 2.51
C ASP A 649 32.11 -6.09 3.13
N VAL A 650 32.51 -5.99 4.38
CA VAL A 650 32.92 -4.73 4.99
C VAL A 650 34.25 -4.99 5.66
N SER A 651 35.31 -4.50 5.00
CA SER A 651 36.61 -4.16 5.57
C SER A 651 37.22 -3.20 4.52
N GLU A 652 37.70 -1.99 4.78
CA GLU A 652 38.58 -1.55 5.85
C GLU A 652 38.80 -0.02 5.77
N ILE A 653 39.11 0.59 6.94
CA ILE A 653 40.04 1.70 7.20
C ILE A 653 39.67 3.14 6.76
N SER A 654 39.47 4.03 7.75
CA SER A 654 40.49 4.98 8.22
C SER A 654 39.97 5.92 9.31
N ASP A 655 40.74 6.01 10.40
CA ASP A 655 40.71 7.08 11.39
C ASP A 655 41.01 8.44 10.74
N SER A 656 40.37 9.52 11.21
CA SER A 656 41.03 10.68 11.85
C SER A 656 40.10 11.89 12.00
N ASP A 657 40.34 12.60 13.12
CA ASP A 657 40.01 14.00 13.42
C ASP A 657 38.57 14.35 13.83
N ALA A 658 38.32 15.26 14.77
CA ALA A 658 39.08 15.86 15.86
C ALA A 658 38.08 16.69 16.69
N ILE A 659 38.46 16.94 17.93
CA ILE A 659 37.80 17.74 18.94
C ILE A 659 37.84 19.25 18.62
N ASN A 660 36.82 19.99 19.11
CA ASN A 660 36.74 21.44 19.36
C ASN A 660 36.72 22.43 18.17
N SER A 661 35.54 22.98 17.86
CA SER A 661 35.09 24.35 18.20
C SER A 661 33.70 24.62 17.63
#